data_AF-A0A521B4W6-F1
#
_entry.id   AF-A0A521B4W6-F1
#
_cell.length_a   1.000
_cell.length_b   1.000
_cell.length_c   1.000
_cell.angle_alpha   90.00
_cell.angle_beta   90.00
_cell.angle_gamma   90.00
#
_symmetry.space_group_name_H-M   'P 1'
#
loop_
_entity.id
_entity.type
_entity.pdbx_description
1 polymer ?
#
loop_
_entity_poly.entity_id
_entity_poly.type
_entity_poly.pdbx_seq_one_letter_code
_entity_poly.pdbx_strand_id
1 'polypeptide(L)'
;MQRILQLLISCFIAVSLTACSSSSNSSWNELIPEQSSFVFVPEAGLNVQDIASTNYFPYLNELSAAPMQQITELGGELSGQLQLKALALVPSTSVESDFLWIAETDGQSLDSWASAFYQSFTQNNYDFQGHVIHKLHRARTNIYAAQIQNWIVISKSSLVVENALRTVNGEFNPIALQQTPQPGTLIVNTPKLDRWVEQFAAVTHRPSVIGKFDGTIPFSLRISSRSDSLNEFQATGRMPLTENRHSVLTDAISYENKPLTLDRHIASNAAAFALLRLPPASIPTTPADSIISPLDSLFLNDLDTYQSMAGALDTEFAFQAFSESGLLASGEYLFLRKMNNIDAVQQQLDAFVEKGLISKQEDSYHVNSAVMATLVGSEMATLRDFYLDFSNNVLVMAKRKGLAESVNSDRIRRRVIYYDETYSKVRRSLPAEVSGFVWSYADNFSQFIAPYLKPDNNSAGLLNRFDILSMHFVAGQQTVDVTLNTHTDSSSELPYEELWVMPLSDFELSGKPVFGDLVGSIADEVVFATNEGRVLALASDGTIAMQTSTEGLTPVGSPVLYDWYGNGERIVLLGAGSQIFAWNQNGDLLPRFPIELGETISAPILVTDVLRNGVPEIVTATEDRKLHVLDARGENVRGWPQNTNTVITSQPVFKIQNEIWSVWAYSENTLHSWLRSGAVRGGFPQFVNTRFTDSPIVRENQVLGSGADGRLYSIGTEPYFSAEYATPIGTDSISIHALYASNDELSTLSFQPEVLLQDSTGFIREDVITTQSVNGSVFVFNKDGQLRFTQSLGQPSSSSLNPIIIDLNQDDDKEVIALAEFGRLFAWEVLTEKRLFNLPTSGMKYPVVTDLNSDGKMELIAQTREGLRCWTINQAVD
;
A
#
# COMPACT_ATOMS: atom_id res chain seq x y z
N MET A 1 50.97 -63.07 32.34
CA MET A 1 51.35 -61.64 32.48
C MET A 1 51.99 -61.06 31.22
N GLN A 2 52.94 -61.71 30.54
CA GLN A 2 53.57 -61.17 29.31
C GLN A 2 52.60 -60.93 28.12
N ARG A 3 51.55 -61.73 27.94
CA ARG A 3 50.54 -61.51 26.88
C ARG A 3 49.57 -60.37 27.16
N ILE A 4 49.36 -60.00 28.43
CA ILE A 4 48.51 -58.85 28.82
C ILE A 4 49.31 -57.55 28.68
N LEU A 5 50.61 -57.58 28.95
CA LEU A 5 51.51 -56.45 28.71
C LEU A 5 51.68 -56.16 27.21
N GLN A 6 51.75 -57.20 26.36
CA GLN A 6 51.73 -57.01 24.91
C GLN A 6 50.38 -56.50 24.40
N LEU A 7 49.24 -56.96 24.93
CA LEU A 7 47.93 -56.41 24.53
C LEU A 7 47.77 -54.95 24.95
N LEU A 8 48.25 -54.57 26.15
CA LEU A 8 48.23 -53.18 26.63
C LEU A 8 49.19 -52.29 25.85
N ILE A 9 50.38 -52.75 25.47
CA ILE A 9 51.32 -51.98 24.64
C ILE A 9 50.79 -51.85 23.21
N SER A 10 50.18 -52.90 22.64
CA SER A 10 49.52 -52.83 21.32
C SER A 10 48.30 -51.91 21.33
N CYS A 11 47.51 -51.91 22.41
CA CYS A 11 46.34 -51.04 22.54
C CYS A 11 46.75 -49.60 22.86
N PHE A 12 47.85 -49.38 23.60
CA PHE A 12 48.39 -48.04 23.83
C PHE A 12 49.09 -47.47 22.59
N ILE A 13 49.73 -48.29 21.75
CA ILE A 13 50.28 -47.88 20.45
C ILE A 13 49.17 -47.68 19.41
N ALA A 14 48.10 -48.47 19.43
CA ALA A 14 46.93 -48.25 18.56
C ALA A 14 46.14 -46.99 18.96
N VAL A 15 45.98 -46.72 20.26
CA VAL A 15 45.29 -45.50 20.76
C VAL A 15 46.18 -44.25 20.64
N SER A 16 47.51 -44.38 20.72
CA SER A 16 48.43 -43.25 20.45
C SER A 16 48.69 -43.00 18.96
N LEU A 17 48.43 -43.96 18.08
CA LEU A 17 48.43 -43.75 16.62
C LEU A 17 47.07 -43.32 16.05
N THR A 18 45.98 -43.40 16.82
CA THR A 18 44.69 -42.75 16.48
C THR A 18 44.45 -41.43 17.24
N ALA A 19 45.36 -41.03 18.13
CA ALA A 19 45.34 -39.73 18.81
C ALA A 19 46.22 -38.66 18.13
N CYS A 20 46.70 -38.94 16.92
CA CYS A 20 47.08 -37.91 15.97
C CYS A 20 45.98 -37.83 14.92
N SER A 21 44.86 -37.17 15.23
CA SER A 21 44.15 -36.45 14.18
C SER A 21 45.15 -35.41 13.70
N SER A 22 45.88 -35.77 12.65
CA SER A 22 46.62 -34.83 11.83
C SER A 22 45.72 -33.62 11.66
N SER A 23 46.15 -32.48 12.17
CA SER A 23 45.66 -31.18 11.77
C SER A 23 45.81 -31.11 10.25
N SER A 24 44.79 -31.58 9.53
CA SER A 24 44.57 -31.11 8.18
C SER A 24 44.46 -29.60 8.32
N ASN A 25 45.14 -28.86 7.44
CA ASN A 25 44.85 -27.45 7.25
C ASN A 25 43.34 -27.35 7.05
N SER A 26 42.60 -26.94 8.08
CA SER A 26 41.15 -26.88 8.00
C SER A 26 40.88 -25.75 7.02
N SER A 27 40.28 -26.09 5.88
CA SER A 27 39.96 -25.08 4.88
C SER A 27 38.92 -24.12 5.46
N TRP A 28 38.95 -22.84 5.09
CA TRP A 28 38.10 -21.81 5.72
C TRP A 28 36.60 -22.14 5.65
N ASN A 29 36.17 -22.93 4.67
CA ASN A 29 34.78 -23.39 4.54
C ASN A 29 34.36 -24.41 5.61
N GLU A 30 35.30 -25.09 6.26
CA GLU A 30 35.02 -26.00 7.39
C GLU A 30 34.69 -25.22 8.68
N LEU A 31 34.99 -23.91 8.72
CA LEU A 31 34.61 -23.03 9.84
C LEU A 31 33.14 -22.62 9.81
N ILE A 32 32.44 -22.85 8.70
CA ILE A 32 31.09 -22.35 8.47
C ILE A 32 30.06 -23.39 8.94
N PRO A 33 29.24 -23.09 9.96
CA PRO A 33 28.23 -24.02 10.45
C PRO A 33 27.18 -24.35 9.39
N GLU A 34 26.65 -25.58 9.38
CA GLU A 34 25.56 -26.03 8.49
C GLU A 34 24.28 -25.18 8.59
N GLN A 35 24.12 -24.44 9.69
CA GLN A 35 22.94 -23.61 9.97
C GLN A 35 22.98 -22.24 9.30
N SER A 36 24.08 -21.90 8.62
CA SER A 36 24.27 -20.60 7.95
C SER A 36 23.32 -20.46 6.75
N SER A 37 22.61 -19.34 6.59
CA SER A 37 21.66 -19.16 5.48
C SER A 37 22.32 -18.64 4.19
N PHE A 38 23.32 -17.78 4.32
CA PHE A 38 24.10 -17.24 3.19
C PHE A 38 25.59 -17.31 3.49
N VAL A 39 26.39 -17.48 2.44
CA VAL A 39 27.85 -17.28 2.51
C VAL A 39 28.27 -16.41 1.34
N PHE A 40 28.76 -15.21 1.63
CA PHE A 40 29.33 -14.32 0.64
C PHE A 40 30.84 -14.53 0.55
N VAL A 41 31.34 -14.78 -0.66
CA VAL A 41 32.77 -14.95 -0.95
C VAL A 41 33.24 -13.73 -1.74
N PRO A 42 34.01 -12.82 -1.13
CA PRO A 42 34.45 -11.58 -1.78
C PRO A 42 35.40 -11.86 -2.96
N GLU A 43 35.72 -10.80 -3.70
CA GLU A 43 36.80 -10.81 -4.67
C GLU A 43 38.16 -11.08 -3.99
N ALA A 44 39.09 -11.68 -4.73
CA ALA A 44 40.36 -12.10 -4.18
C ALA A 44 41.19 -10.89 -3.69
N GLY A 45 41.71 -10.98 -2.46
CA GLY A 45 42.60 -9.98 -1.88
C GLY A 45 41.89 -8.81 -1.18
N LEU A 46 40.57 -8.85 -1.02
CA LEU A 46 39.82 -7.86 -0.25
C LEU A 46 40.14 -7.96 1.25
N ASN A 47 40.44 -6.83 1.90
CA ASN A 47 40.62 -6.80 3.36
C ASN A 47 39.30 -6.51 4.09
N VAL A 48 39.25 -6.86 5.38
CA VAL A 48 38.08 -6.61 6.24
C VAL A 48 37.67 -5.13 6.26
N GLN A 49 38.61 -4.18 6.26
CA GLN A 49 38.27 -2.74 6.25
C GLN A 49 37.75 -2.23 4.90
N ASP A 50 38.13 -2.88 3.80
CA ASP A 50 37.85 -2.37 2.45
C ASP A 50 36.45 -2.76 1.98
N ILE A 51 35.80 -3.73 2.64
CA ILE A 51 34.46 -4.18 2.26
C ILE A 51 33.42 -3.05 2.30
N ALA A 52 33.56 -2.07 3.20
CA ALA A 52 32.63 -0.94 3.27
C ALA A 52 32.63 -0.07 1.99
N SER A 53 33.66 -0.19 1.16
CA SER A 53 33.81 0.54 -0.10
C SER A 53 33.30 -0.24 -1.32
N THR A 54 32.82 -1.47 -1.15
CA THR A 54 32.36 -2.30 -2.27
C THR A 54 30.92 -1.97 -2.67
N ASN A 55 30.61 -2.14 -3.95
CA ASN A 55 29.28 -1.86 -4.50
C ASN A 55 28.18 -2.75 -3.91
N TYR A 56 28.53 -3.92 -3.36
CA TYR A 56 27.59 -4.87 -2.76
C TYR A 56 27.43 -4.70 -1.23
N PHE A 57 28.22 -3.85 -0.58
CA PHE A 57 28.14 -3.63 0.85
C PHE A 57 26.75 -3.18 1.35
N PRO A 58 26.04 -2.26 0.66
CA PRO A 58 24.70 -1.87 1.07
C PRO A 58 23.76 -3.08 1.14
N TYR A 59 23.81 -3.99 0.17
CA TYR A 59 22.98 -5.21 0.14
C TYR A 59 23.32 -6.16 1.29
N LEU A 60 24.61 -6.37 1.58
CA LEU A 60 25.03 -7.24 2.68
C LEU A 60 24.59 -6.70 4.04
N ASN A 61 24.63 -5.37 4.22
CA ASN A 61 24.28 -4.74 5.48
C ASN A 61 22.79 -4.91 5.85
N GLU A 62 21.91 -5.06 4.86
CA GLU A 62 20.46 -5.25 5.09
C GLU A 62 20.08 -6.72 5.38
N LEU A 63 20.98 -7.69 5.15
CA LEU A 63 20.70 -9.12 5.39
C LEU A 63 20.66 -9.51 6.88
N SER A 64 21.22 -8.66 7.75
CA SER A 64 21.30 -8.85 9.19
C SER A 64 20.72 -7.64 9.93
N ALA A 65 20.20 -7.87 11.14
CA ALA A 65 19.73 -6.78 12.01
C ALA A 65 20.87 -5.91 12.56
N ALA A 66 22.12 -6.39 12.53
CA ALA A 66 23.25 -5.73 13.15
C ALA A 66 24.14 -4.99 12.11
N PRO A 67 24.43 -3.69 12.31
CA PRO A 67 25.22 -2.90 11.35
C PRO A 67 26.63 -3.47 11.15
N MET A 68 27.06 -3.70 9.90
CA MET A 68 28.36 -4.30 9.59
C MET A 68 29.55 -3.35 9.85
N GLN A 69 29.30 -2.03 9.89
CA GLN A 69 30.30 -0.97 9.96
C GLN A 69 31.27 -1.07 11.17
N GLN A 70 30.82 -1.65 12.27
CA GLN A 70 31.64 -1.76 13.50
C GLN A 70 32.83 -2.72 13.33
N ILE A 71 32.70 -3.75 12.48
CA ILE A 71 33.78 -4.71 12.23
C ILE A 71 34.72 -4.17 11.14
N THR A 72 34.20 -3.41 10.16
CA THR A 72 35.04 -2.78 9.12
C THR A 72 35.96 -1.73 9.72
N GLU A 73 35.47 -0.96 10.71
CA GLU A 73 36.28 -0.01 11.47
C GLU A 73 37.38 -0.68 12.30
N LEU A 74 37.14 -1.88 12.84
CA LEU A 74 38.14 -2.66 13.57
C LEU A 74 39.33 -3.02 12.67
N GLY A 75 39.09 -3.36 11.40
CA GLY A 75 40.14 -3.63 10.43
C GLY A 75 41.06 -2.43 10.17
N GLY A 76 40.52 -1.20 10.13
CA GLY A 76 41.28 0.01 9.81
C GLY A 76 42.32 0.42 10.85
N GLU A 77 42.22 -0.10 12.08
CA GLU A 77 43.14 0.20 13.19
C GLU A 77 44.21 -0.87 13.38
N LEU A 78 44.11 -1.99 12.65
CA LEU A 78 45.10 -3.04 12.66
C LEU A 78 46.22 -2.72 11.68
N SER A 79 47.47 -2.92 12.12
CA SER A 79 48.66 -2.72 11.29
C SER A 79 48.94 -3.87 10.32
N GLY A 80 48.18 -4.98 10.40
CA GLY A 80 48.28 -6.16 9.53
C GLY A 80 47.13 -6.28 8.53
N GLN A 81 47.35 -7.03 7.44
CA GLN A 81 46.32 -7.27 6.41
C GLN A 81 45.45 -8.48 6.79
N LEU A 82 44.25 -8.23 7.33
CA LEU A 82 43.23 -9.26 7.48
C LEU A 82 42.49 -9.45 6.16
N GLN A 83 42.91 -10.44 5.38
CA GLN A 83 42.28 -10.74 4.09
C GLN A 83 40.96 -11.49 4.31
N LEU A 84 39.84 -10.88 3.94
CA LEU A 84 38.53 -11.47 4.06
C LEU A 84 38.37 -12.63 3.06
N LYS A 85 38.01 -13.81 3.56
CA LYS A 85 37.72 -14.98 2.70
C LYS A 85 36.23 -15.27 2.58
N ALA A 86 35.46 -15.02 3.63
CA ALA A 86 34.02 -15.23 3.59
C ALA A 86 33.29 -14.45 4.68
N LEU A 87 32.02 -14.17 4.39
CA LEU A 87 31.02 -13.74 5.35
C LEU A 87 29.89 -14.77 5.36
N ALA A 88 29.71 -15.48 6.46
CA ALA A 88 28.58 -16.40 6.61
C ALA A 88 27.52 -15.75 7.50
N LEU A 89 26.26 -15.73 7.07
CA LEU A 89 25.15 -15.28 7.89
C LEU A 89 24.67 -16.45 8.75
N VAL A 90 24.90 -16.37 10.07
CA VAL A 90 24.69 -17.47 11.02
C VAL A 90 23.66 -17.06 12.07
N PRO A 91 22.71 -17.95 12.45
CA PRO A 91 21.80 -17.68 13.55
C PRO A 91 22.56 -17.33 14.84
N SER A 92 22.27 -16.16 15.40
CA SER A 92 22.83 -15.68 16.67
C SER A 92 21.84 -15.81 17.83
N THR A 93 20.56 -15.92 17.52
CA THR A 93 19.48 -16.30 18.45
C THR A 93 18.52 -17.28 17.76
N SER A 94 17.36 -17.55 18.36
CA SER A 94 16.29 -18.31 17.70
C SER A 94 15.64 -17.58 16.53
N VAL A 95 15.89 -16.26 16.37
CA VAL A 95 15.16 -15.41 15.40
C VAL A 95 16.03 -14.35 14.72
N GLU A 96 17.28 -14.16 15.12
CA GLU A 96 18.21 -13.20 14.54
C GLU A 96 19.44 -13.91 14.01
N SER A 97 20.05 -13.33 12.98
CA SER A 97 21.31 -13.79 12.41
C SER A 97 22.35 -12.68 12.39
N ASP A 98 23.59 -13.06 12.70
CA ASP A 98 24.76 -12.18 12.64
C ASP A 98 25.78 -12.75 11.65
N PHE A 99 26.60 -11.87 11.09
CA PHE A 99 27.71 -12.30 10.25
C PHE A 99 28.84 -12.92 11.07
N LEU A 100 29.28 -14.10 10.62
CA LEU A 100 30.57 -14.70 10.91
C LEU A 100 31.55 -14.26 9.83
N TRP A 101 32.52 -13.44 10.21
CA TRP A 101 33.59 -12.98 9.35
C TRP A 101 34.75 -13.96 9.43
N ILE A 102 35.24 -14.44 8.29
CA ILE A 102 36.36 -15.36 8.22
C ILE A 102 37.47 -14.67 7.43
N ALA A 103 38.58 -14.38 8.11
CA ALA A 103 39.74 -13.72 7.52
C ALA A 103 41.01 -14.57 7.66
N GLU A 104 41.91 -14.45 6.70
CA GLU A 104 43.27 -15.01 6.77
C GLU A 104 44.21 -13.98 7.40
N THR A 105 45.07 -14.42 8.32
CA THR A 105 46.15 -13.57 8.86
C THR A 105 47.43 -13.71 8.02
N ASP A 106 48.21 -12.64 7.91
CA ASP A 106 49.54 -12.58 7.31
C ASP A 106 50.65 -13.20 8.20
N GLY A 107 50.25 -13.89 9.29
CA GLY A 107 51.14 -14.55 10.23
C GLY A 107 51.22 -13.88 11.60
N GLN A 108 50.57 -12.72 11.79
CA GLN A 108 50.38 -12.13 13.12
C GLN A 108 49.29 -12.86 13.91
N SER A 109 49.58 -13.17 15.18
CA SER A 109 48.59 -13.79 16.08
C SER A 109 47.58 -12.77 16.57
N LEU A 110 46.31 -13.17 16.71
CA LEU A 110 45.23 -12.39 17.31
C LEU A 110 45.63 -11.81 18.68
N ASP A 111 46.38 -12.58 19.48
CA ASP A 111 46.89 -12.14 20.79
C ASP A 111 47.75 -10.87 20.73
N SER A 112 48.44 -10.65 19.61
CA SER A 112 49.36 -9.53 19.44
C SER A 112 48.67 -8.17 19.41
N TRP A 113 47.39 -8.12 19.01
CA TRP A 113 46.63 -6.88 18.85
C TRP A 113 45.31 -6.86 19.63
N ALA A 114 44.75 -8.00 20.05
CA ALA A 114 43.48 -8.05 20.78
C ALA A 114 43.49 -7.22 22.08
N SER A 115 44.63 -7.18 22.78
CA SER A 115 44.80 -6.44 24.03
C SER A 115 44.61 -4.92 23.90
N ALA A 116 44.78 -4.35 22.70
CA ALA A 116 44.53 -2.94 22.44
C ALA A 116 43.04 -2.55 22.60
N PHE A 117 42.14 -3.53 22.53
CA PHE A 117 40.70 -3.36 22.60
C PHE A 117 40.11 -3.83 23.93
N TYR A 118 40.94 -4.09 24.93
CA TYR A 118 40.49 -4.56 26.24
C TYR A 118 40.03 -3.39 27.13
N GLN A 119 38.97 -3.62 27.88
CA GLN A 119 38.53 -2.69 28.92
C GLN A 119 39.19 -3.06 30.25
N SER A 120 39.67 -2.05 30.97
CA SER A 120 40.26 -2.28 32.30
C SER A 120 39.21 -2.83 33.27
N PHE A 121 39.62 -3.78 34.11
CA PHE A 121 38.79 -4.39 35.17
C PHE A 121 37.57 -5.20 34.68
N THR A 122 37.57 -5.66 33.43
CA THR A 122 36.54 -6.55 32.87
C THR A 122 37.12 -7.91 32.45
N GLN A 123 36.26 -8.91 32.27
CA GLN A 123 36.65 -10.16 31.62
C GLN A 123 36.71 -9.94 30.10
N ASN A 124 37.94 -9.82 29.57
CA ASN A 124 38.20 -9.51 28.17
C ASN A 124 38.40 -10.74 27.28
N ASN A 125 38.52 -11.93 27.87
CA ASN A 125 38.57 -13.19 27.13
C ASN A 125 38.04 -14.34 27.98
N TYR A 126 37.76 -15.46 27.33
CA TYR A 126 37.42 -16.72 27.98
C TYR A 126 37.87 -17.89 27.10
N ASP A 127 38.11 -19.04 27.72
CA ASP A 127 38.40 -20.29 27.01
C ASP A 127 37.09 -20.96 26.61
N PHE A 128 37.04 -21.42 25.36
CA PHE A 128 35.97 -22.25 24.83
C PHE A 128 36.57 -23.38 24.00
N GLN A 129 36.44 -24.61 24.50
CA GLN A 129 36.94 -25.82 23.83
C GLN A 129 38.43 -25.75 23.44
N GLY A 130 39.27 -25.15 24.29
CA GLY A 130 40.71 -25.02 24.04
C GLY A 130 41.09 -23.89 23.10
N HIS A 131 40.14 -23.04 22.71
CA HIS A 131 40.38 -21.79 21.99
C HIS A 131 40.08 -20.58 22.88
N VAL A 132 40.94 -19.58 22.83
CA VAL A 132 40.68 -18.30 23.52
C VAL A 132 39.79 -17.43 22.64
N ILE A 133 38.61 -17.08 23.15
CA ILE A 133 37.72 -16.09 22.54
C ILE A 133 37.99 -14.75 23.20
N HIS A 134 38.40 -13.77 22.39
CA HIS A 134 38.65 -12.40 22.80
C HIS A 134 37.38 -11.58 22.67
N LYS A 135 37.09 -10.78 23.69
CA LYS A 135 36.03 -9.78 23.73
C LYS A 135 36.65 -8.40 23.51
N LEU A 136 36.51 -7.89 22.31
CA LEU A 136 37.05 -6.62 21.83
C LEU A 136 35.99 -5.52 22.05
N HIS A 137 36.32 -4.52 22.87
CA HIS A 137 35.43 -3.42 23.20
C HIS A 137 35.65 -2.23 22.27
N ARG A 138 34.60 -1.79 21.55
CA ARG A 138 34.64 -0.61 20.67
C ARG A 138 33.33 0.19 20.80
N ALA A 139 33.45 1.49 21.04
CA ALA A 139 32.31 2.38 21.30
C ALA A 139 31.35 1.82 22.37
N ARG A 140 30.09 1.51 22.01
CA ARG A 140 29.07 0.93 22.91
C ARG A 140 28.79 -0.56 22.65
N THR A 141 29.59 -1.25 21.84
CA THR A 141 29.34 -2.65 21.46
C THR A 141 30.55 -3.55 21.74
N ASN A 142 30.28 -4.85 21.84
CA ASN A 142 31.30 -5.88 22.01
C ASN A 142 31.43 -6.67 20.70
N ILE A 143 32.66 -6.95 20.29
CA ILE A 143 32.99 -7.82 19.17
C ILE A 143 33.75 -9.02 19.73
N TYR A 144 33.47 -10.22 19.23
CA TYR A 144 34.12 -11.45 19.64
C TYR A 144 34.99 -11.96 18.50
N ALA A 145 36.22 -12.37 18.83
CA ALA A 145 37.16 -12.92 17.86
C ALA A 145 37.91 -14.13 18.43
N ALA A 146 38.18 -15.11 17.58
CA ALA A 146 39.00 -16.27 17.92
C ALA A 146 39.92 -16.62 16.74
N GLN A 147 41.10 -17.17 17.05
CA GLN A 147 42.05 -17.63 16.05
C GLN A 147 42.04 -19.16 15.96
N ILE A 148 41.91 -19.69 14.74
CA ILE A 148 42.00 -21.11 14.42
C ILE A 148 43.08 -21.25 13.34
N GLN A 149 44.27 -21.74 13.71
CA GLN A 149 45.42 -21.84 12.79
C GLN A 149 45.72 -20.47 12.11
N ASN A 150 45.55 -20.39 10.79
CA ASN A 150 45.76 -19.18 9.98
C ASN A 150 44.47 -18.35 9.79
N TRP A 151 43.36 -18.77 10.36
CA TRP A 151 42.07 -18.11 10.23
C TRP A 151 41.71 -17.34 11.49
N ILE A 152 41.12 -16.18 11.30
CA ILE A 152 40.52 -15.39 12.37
C ILE A 152 39.02 -15.31 12.07
N VAL A 153 38.22 -15.73 13.05
CA VAL A 153 36.76 -15.61 13.00
C VAL A 153 36.33 -14.44 13.87
N ILE A 154 35.45 -13.59 13.35
CA ILE A 154 34.98 -12.37 14.03
C ILE A 154 33.45 -12.27 13.92
N SER A 155 32.77 -11.93 15.01
CA SER A 155 31.33 -11.62 15.00
C SER A 155 30.94 -10.72 16.17
N LYS A 156 29.77 -10.08 16.10
CA LYS A 156 29.18 -9.38 17.25
C LYS A 156 28.55 -10.33 18.27
N SER A 157 28.23 -11.55 17.84
CA SER A 157 27.68 -12.59 18.69
C SER A 157 28.76 -13.58 19.12
N SER A 158 28.90 -13.79 20.43
CA SER A 158 29.79 -14.82 20.94
C SER A 158 29.33 -16.21 20.50
N LEU A 159 28.02 -16.44 20.45
CA LEU A 159 27.43 -17.71 20.03
C LEU A 159 27.83 -18.07 18.59
N VAL A 160 27.89 -17.08 17.69
CA VAL A 160 28.29 -17.30 16.30
C VAL A 160 29.76 -17.73 16.19
N VAL A 161 30.65 -17.11 16.98
CA VAL A 161 32.07 -17.53 17.07
C VAL A 161 32.20 -18.92 17.69
N GLU A 162 31.48 -19.18 18.79
CA GLU A 162 31.45 -20.50 19.42
C GLU A 162 30.92 -21.59 18.46
N ASN A 163 29.90 -21.29 17.66
CA ASN A 163 29.35 -22.23 16.67
C ASN A 163 30.36 -22.55 15.57
N ALA A 164 31.18 -21.60 15.14
CA ALA A 164 32.30 -21.86 14.24
C ALA A 164 33.31 -22.83 14.87
N LEU A 165 33.64 -22.64 16.16
CA LEU A 165 34.55 -23.54 16.89
C LEU A 165 33.96 -24.94 17.11
N ARG A 166 32.67 -25.04 17.46
CA ARG A 166 31.93 -26.31 17.53
C ARG A 166 31.97 -27.07 16.21
N THR A 167 31.94 -26.35 15.08
CA THR A 167 32.02 -26.94 13.75
C THR A 167 33.40 -27.56 13.48
N VAL A 168 34.48 -26.82 13.78
CA VAL A 168 35.86 -27.34 13.63
C VAL A 168 36.14 -28.53 14.56
N ASN A 169 35.58 -28.51 15.76
CA ASN A 169 35.73 -29.59 16.74
C ASN A 169 34.82 -30.80 16.45
N GLY A 170 34.02 -30.76 15.38
CA GLY A 170 33.17 -31.87 14.94
C GLY A 170 31.86 -32.05 15.74
N GLU A 171 31.46 -31.07 16.55
CA GLU A 171 30.16 -31.09 17.24
C GLU A 171 29.02 -30.69 16.30
N PHE A 172 29.27 -29.74 15.40
CA PHE A 172 28.37 -29.36 14.31
C PHE A 172 28.96 -29.76 12.96
N ASN A 173 28.11 -30.07 11.98
CA ASN A 173 28.59 -30.29 10.63
C ASN A 173 28.89 -28.94 9.96
N PRO A 174 29.93 -28.87 9.10
CA PRO A 174 30.13 -27.74 8.23
C PRO A 174 29.06 -27.68 7.15
N ILE A 175 28.87 -26.49 6.56
CA ILE A 175 27.99 -26.31 5.41
C ILE A 175 28.36 -27.26 4.25
N ALA A 176 27.35 -27.95 3.72
CA ALA A 176 27.51 -28.95 2.67
C ALA A 176 27.70 -28.30 1.28
N LEU A 177 28.93 -27.90 0.97
CA LEU A 177 29.29 -27.33 -0.33
C LEU A 177 29.76 -28.42 -1.29
N GLN A 178 29.19 -28.45 -2.50
CA GLN A 178 29.58 -29.43 -3.53
C GLN A 178 30.95 -29.15 -4.15
N GLN A 179 31.38 -27.88 -4.15
CA GLN A 179 32.63 -27.42 -4.75
C GLN A 179 33.24 -26.30 -3.91
N THR A 180 34.54 -26.08 -4.05
CA THR A 180 35.21 -24.93 -3.45
C THR A 180 34.63 -23.63 -4.02
N PRO A 181 34.12 -22.74 -3.17
CA PRO A 181 33.54 -21.47 -3.62
C PRO A 181 34.55 -20.63 -4.40
N GLN A 182 34.09 -20.00 -5.48
CA GLN A 182 34.91 -19.09 -6.27
C GLN A 182 34.79 -17.67 -5.71
N PRO A 183 35.84 -16.82 -5.82
CA PRO A 183 35.74 -15.40 -5.50
C PRO A 183 34.59 -14.71 -6.25
N GLY A 184 33.91 -13.78 -5.59
CA GLY A 184 32.78 -13.03 -6.15
C GLY A 184 31.48 -13.83 -6.29
N THR A 185 31.29 -14.88 -5.49
CA THR A 185 30.06 -15.69 -5.50
C THR A 185 29.27 -15.55 -4.20
N LEU A 186 27.94 -15.60 -4.32
CA LEU A 186 27.02 -15.70 -3.19
C LEU A 186 26.52 -17.14 -3.10
N ILE A 187 26.81 -17.82 -2.00
CA ILE A 187 26.25 -19.14 -1.73
C ILE A 187 24.95 -18.96 -0.96
N VAL A 188 23.90 -19.60 -1.46
CA VAL A 188 22.59 -19.63 -0.83
C VAL A 188 22.37 -21.03 -0.27
N ASN A 189 22.29 -21.15 1.06
CA ASN A 189 21.93 -22.40 1.73
C ASN A 189 20.41 -22.52 1.77
N THR A 190 19.83 -22.88 0.62
CA THR A 190 18.38 -22.95 0.43
C THR A 190 17.65 -23.79 1.48
N PRO A 191 18.17 -24.93 1.96
CA PRO A 191 17.55 -25.68 3.07
C PRO A 191 17.44 -24.95 4.41
N LYS A 192 18.11 -23.80 4.58
CA LYS A 192 18.10 -22.96 5.78
C LYS A 192 17.60 -21.55 5.50
N LEU A 193 17.00 -21.31 4.33
CA LEU A 193 16.42 -20.00 4.00
C LEU A 193 15.13 -19.72 4.77
N ASP A 194 14.36 -20.76 5.12
CA ASP A 194 13.16 -20.62 5.96
C ASP A 194 13.48 -19.92 7.28
N ARG A 195 14.58 -20.30 7.95
CA ARG A 195 15.07 -19.64 9.18
C ARG A 195 15.43 -18.18 8.99
N TRP A 196 15.98 -17.83 7.82
CA TRP A 196 16.26 -16.43 7.51
C TRP A 196 14.97 -15.64 7.32
N VAL A 197 13.97 -16.20 6.63
CA VAL A 197 12.66 -15.56 6.47
C VAL A 197 11.92 -15.40 7.82
N GLU A 198 12.07 -16.36 8.75
CA GLU A 198 11.50 -16.28 10.11
C GLU A 198 12.00 -15.06 10.92
N GLN A 199 13.14 -14.46 10.55
CA GLN A 199 13.62 -13.26 11.21
C GLN A 199 12.70 -12.06 10.96
N PHE A 200 12.03 -12.02 9.80
CA PHE A 200 11.10 -10.96 9.44
C PHE A 200 9.65 -11.31 9.80
N ALA A 201 9.27 -12.58 9.73
CA ALA A 201 7.88 -13.02 9.92
C ALA A 201 7.37 -12.90 11.37
N ALA A 202 6.15 -12.37 11.54
CA ALA A 202 5.46 -12.35 12.82
C ALA A 202 5.29 -13.78 13.39
N VAL A 203 5.25 -13.90 14.72
CA VAL A 203 5.27 -15.20 15.43
C VAL A 203 4.16 -16.14 14.95
N THR A 204 2.97 -15.60 14.67
CA THR A 204 1.80 -16.34 14.18
C THR A 204 1.98 -16.96 12.80
N HIS A 205 2.87 -16.41 11.97
CA HIS A 205 3.09 -16.84 10.57
C HIS A 205 4.37 -17.65 10.37
N ARG A 206 5.19 -17.86 11.39
CA ARG A 206 6.40 -18.68 11.27
C ARG A 206 6.13 -20.14 10.86
N PRO A 207 5.11 -20.84 11.41
CA PRO A 207 4.83 -22.21 11.02
C PRO A 207 4.54 -22.40 9.53
N SER A 208 4.08 -21.37 8.81
CA SER A 208 3.82 -21.46 7.36
C SER A 208 5.08 -21.35 6.49
N VAL A 209 6.22 -20.97 7.06
CA VAL A 209 7.50 -20.78 6.33
C VAL A 209 8.44 -21.98 6.46
N ILE A 210 8.34 -22.71 7.58
CA ILE A 210 9.22 -23.84 7.91
C ILE A 210 9.16 -24.91 6.83
N GLY A 211 10.32 -25.38 6.38
CA GLY A 211 10.45 -26.49 5.42
C GLY A 211 9.99 -26.16 3.99
N LYS A 212 9.67 -24.90 3.68
CA LYS A 212 9.25 -24.51 2.32
C LYS A 212 10.36 -24.67 1.27
N PHE A 213 11.61 -24.83 1.69
CA PHE A 213 12.75 -25.10 0.82
C PHE A 213 13.32 -26.51 1.00
N ASP A 214 12.57 -27.42 1.64
CA ASP A 214 13.02 -28.80 1.78
C ASP A 214 13.24 -29.45 0.40
N GLY A 215 14.27 -30.29 0.31
CA GLY A 215 14.65 -30.99 -0.90
C GLY A 215 15.70 -30.29 -1.77
N THR A 216 16.19 -29.12 -1.35
CA THR A 216 17.27 -28.40 -2.05
C THR A 216 18.64 -28.64 -1.42
N ILE A 217 19.70 -28.18 -2.08
CA ILE A 217 21.09 -28.25 -1.60
C ILE A 217 21.74 -26.86 -1.79
N PRO A 218 22.67 -26.44 -0.90
CA PRO A 218 23.40 -25.19 -1.09
C PRO A 218 24.00 -25.04 -2.48
N PHE A 219 23.87 -23.85 -3.07
CA PHE A 219 24.37 -23.58 -4.41
C PHE A 219 24.92 -22.16 -4.54
N SER A 220 25.79 -21.96 -5.53
CA SER A 220 26.41 -20.68 -5.81
C SER A 220 25.64 -19.89 -6.86
N LEU A 221 25.38 -18.62 -6.53
CA LEU A 221 24.94 -17.57 -7.44
C LEU A 221 26.14 -16.73 -7.87
N ARG A 222 26.23 -16.49 -9.18
CA ARG A 222 27.12 -15.50 -9.78
C ARG A 222 26.35 -14.22 -10.01
N ILE A 223 26.85 -13.12 -9.46
CA ILE A 223 26.24 -11.79 -9.60
C ILE A 223 27.00 -11.04 -10.68
N SER A 224 26.27 -10.44 -11.62
CA SER A 224 26.80 -9.57 -12.66
C SER A 224 25.96 -8.29 -12.71
N SER A 225 26.61 -7.12 -12.74
CA SER A 225 25.92 -5.85 -13.02
C SER A 225 25.56 -5.78 -14.50
N ARG A 226 24.38 -5.23 -14.81
CA ARG A 226 23.93 -5.02 -16.20
C ARG A 226 24.11 -3.58 -16.68
N SER A 227 24.26 -2.63 -15.76
CA SER A 227 24.50 -1.22 -16.04
C SER A 227 25.45 -0.61 -15.00
N ASP A 228 25.83 0.65 -15.19
CA ASP A 228 26.54 1.45 -14.19
C ASP A 228 25.64 1.82 -12.99
N SER A 229 24.33 1.55 -13.08
CA SER A 229 23.39 1.74 -11.98
C SER A 229 23.53 0.61 -10.95
N LEU A 230 23.49 0.97 -9.66
CA LEU A 230 23.53 -0.01 -8.58
C LEU A 230 22.23 -0.83 -8.48
N ASN A 231 21.15 -0.40 -9.12
CA ASN A 231 19.80 -0.96 -8.95
C ASN A 231 19.48 -2.10 -9.94
N GLU A 232 20.33 -2.34 -10.94
CA GLU A 232 20.14 -3.38 -11.95
C GLU A 232 21.25 -4.43 -11.92
N PHE A 233 20.94 -5.59 -11.33
CA PHE A 233 21.83 -6.73 -11.33
C PHE A 233 21.13 -8.01 -11.77
N GLN A 234 21.93 -8.95 -12.23
CA GLN A 234 21.51 -10.30 -12.53
C GLN A 234 22.30 -11.29 -11.67
N ALA A 235 21.60 -12.19 -11.01
CA ALA A 235 22.20 -13.32 -10.30
C ALA A 235 21.76 -14.65 -10.93
N THR A 236 22.71 -15.51 -11.25
CA THR A 236 22.44 -16.81 -11.90
C THR A 236 23.14 -17.94 -11.17
N GLY A 237 22.47 -19.10 -11.08
CA GLY A 237 23.06 -20.29 -10.47
C GLY A 237 22.27 -21.55 -10.78
N ARG A 238 22.88 -22.70 -10.50
CA ARG A 238 22.27 -24.02 -10.68
C ARG A 238 22.07 -24.65 -9.32
N MET A 239 20.82 -24.73 -8.88
CA MET A 239 20.43 -25.31 -7.59
C MET A 239 20.28 -26.83 -7.70
N PRO A 240 21.09 -27.64 -7.01
CA PRO A 240 20.89 -29.08 -6.95
C PRO A 240 19.71 -29.45 -6.04
N LEU A 241 19.06 -30.56 -6.36
CA LEU A 241 17.97 -31.14 -5.58
C LEU A 241 18.40 -32.48 -4.99
N THR A 242 17.82 -32.83 -3.84
CA THR A 242 17.96 -34.15 -3.25
C THR A 242 17.19 -35.21 -4.04
N GLU A 243 17.48 -36.50 -3.87
CA GLU A 243 16.76 -37.55 -4.59
C GLU A 243 15.37 -37.86 -4.02
N ASN A 244 15.12 -37.54 -2.75
CA ASN A 244 13.89 -37.91 -2.03
C ASN A 244 13.44 -36.78 -1.09
N ARG A 245 12.13 -36.55 -1.04
CA ARG A 245 11.42 -35.57 -0.19
C ARG A 245 11.69 -34.10 -0.56
N HIS A 246 10.78 -33.56 -1.35
CA HIS A 246 10.74 -32.15 -1.67
C HIS A 246 9.57 -31.47 -0.97
N SER A 247 9.71 -30.18 -0.73
CA SER A 247 8.56 -29.34 -0.42
C SER A 247 7.70 -29.15 -1.69
N VAL A 248 6.44 -28.76 -1.48
CA VAL A 248 5.50 -28.40 -2.55
C VAL A 248 6.06 -27.27 -3.42
N LEU A 249 6.79 -26.32 -2.83
CA LEU A 249 7.41 -25.22 -3.56
C LEU A 249 8.58 -25.70 -4.42
N THR A 250 9.44 -26.57 -3.86
CA THR A 250 10.55 -27.17 -4.58
C THR A 250 10.04 -27.97 -5.78
N ASP A 251 9.02 -28.80 -5.60
CA ASP A 251 8.40 -29.54 -6.71
C ASP A 251 7.78 -28.58 -7.75
N ALA A 252 7.12 -27.51 -7.31
CA ALA A 252 6.45 -26.57 -8.22
C ALA A 252 7.42 -25.80 -9.13
N ILE A 253 8.65 -25.55 -8.69
CA ILE A 253 9.70 -24.90 -9.50
C ILE A 253 10.56 -25.91 -10.29
N SER A 254 10.43 -27.22 -10.03
CA SER A 254 11.24 -28.27 -10.68
C SER A 254 10.45 -29.27 -11.52
N TYR A 255 9.12 -29.12 -11.63
CA TYR A 255 8.26 -30.15 -12.22
C TYR A 255 8.42 -30.32 -13.75
N GLU A 256 8.10 -29.31 -14.54
CA GLU A 256 8.19 -29.38 -16.02
C GLU A 256 8.49 -28.00 -16.62
N ASN A 257 9.13 -27.92 -17.79
CA ASN A 257 9.28 -26.67 -18.53
C ASN A 257 8.23 -26.59 -19.64
N LYS A 258 7.43 -25.51 -19.70
CA LYS A 258 6.59 -25.17 -20.87
C LYS A 258 6.44 -23.64 -20.99
N PRO A 259 5.81 -23.10 -22.06
CA PRO A 259 5.54 -21.67 -22.16
C PRO A 259 4.56 -21.17 -21.08
N LEU A 260 4.81 -19.97 -20.55
CA LEU A 260 3.87 -19.26 -19.66
C LEU A 260 2.62 -18.84 -20.43
N THR A 261 1.44 -19.11 -19.87
CA THR A 261 0.15 -18.73 -20.46
C THR A 261 -0.76 -17.98 -19.49
N LEU A 262 -0.57 -18.16 -18.18
CA LEU A 262 -1.38 -17.48 -17.15
C LEU A 262 -1.06 -15.99 -16.99
N ASP A 263 0.07 -15.51 -17.52
CA ASP A 263 0.43 -14.08 -17.57
C ASP A 263 -0.65 -13.19 -18.23
N ARG A 264 -1.48 -13.77 -19.10
CA ARG A 264 -2.65 -13.10 -19.73
C ARG A 264 -3.85 -12.91 -18.82
N HIS A 265 -3.82 -13.45 -17.60
CA HIS A 265 -4.88 -13.39 -16.62
C HIS A 265 -4.44 -12.69 -15.31
N ILE A 266 -3.16 -12.36 -15.20
CA ILE A 266 -2.64 -11.59 -14.06
C ILE A 266 -2.99 -10.12 -14.26
N ALA A 267 -3.67 -9.51 -13.28
CA ALA A 267 -4.04 -8.09 -13.35
C ALA A 267 -2.81 -7.18 -13.41
N SER A 268 -2.93 -6.03 -14.08
CA SER A 268 -1.81 -5.08 -14.23
C SER A 268 -1.41 -4.41 -12.91
N ASN A 269 -2.33 -4.30 -11.94
CA ASN A 269 -2.07 -3.74 -10.61
C ASN A 269 -1.61 -4.80 -9.58
N ALA A 270 -1.16 -5.98 -10.02
CA ALA A 270 -0.65 -7.00 -9.12
C ALA A 270 0.64 -6.51 -8.43
N ALA A 271 0.67 -6.51 -7.09
CA ALA A 271 1.88 -6.19 -6.32
C ALA A 271 2.99 -7.23 -6.56
N ALA A 272 2.61 -8.50 -6.58
CA ALA A 272 3.49 -9.60 -6.92
C ALA A 272 2.70 -10.79 -7.46
N PHE A 273 3.34 -11.62 -8.28
CA PHE A 273 2.75 -12.87 -8.72
C PHE A 273 3.81 -13.95 -8.94
N ALA A 274 3.40 -15.20 -8.78
CA ALA A 274 4.18 -16.38 -9.09
C ALA A 274 3.39 -17.27 -10.05
N LEU A 275 3.98 -17.60 -11.19
CA LEU A 275 3.49 -18.57 -12.16
C LEU A 275 4.29 -19.85 -11.98
N LEU A 276 3.63 -20.93 -11.57
CA LEU A 276 4.27 -22.17 -11.13
C LEU A 276 3.61 -23.38 -11.81
N ARG A 277 4.25 -24.55 -11.69
CA ARG A 277 3.76 -25.79 -12.31
C ARG A 277 3.81 -26.95 -11.33
N LEU A 278 2.65 -27.48 -10.98
CA LEU A 278 2.56 -28.67 -10.15
C LEU A 278 1.23 -29.37 -10.46
N PRO A 279 1.18 -30.68 -10.77
CA PRO A 279 -0.08 -31.36 -11.00
C PRO A 279 -0.93 -31.37 -9.72
N PRO A 280 -2.27 -31.33 -9.82
CA PRO A 280 -3.12 -31.47 -8.64
C PRO A 280 -2.89 -32.83 -7.99
N ALA A 281 -2.91 -32.89 -6.66
CA ALA A 281 -2.78 -34.15 -5.94
C ALA A 281 -3.92 -35.11 -6.32
N SER A 282 -3.60 -36.37 -6.62
CA SER A 282 -4.58 -37.40 -7.00
C SER A 282 -5.33 -38.03 -5.82
N ILE A 283 -4.90 -37.72 -4.60
CA ILE A 283 -5.49 -38.17 -3.34
C ILE A 283 -5.67 -36.93 -2.46
N PRO A 284 -6.85 -36.73 -1.85
CA PRO A 284 -7.09 -35.58 -0.98
C PRO A 284 -6.35 -35.76 0.35
N THR A 285 -5.77 -34.66 0.84
CA THR A 285 -5.18 -34.61 2.18
C THR A 285 -6.25 -34.18 3.18
N THR A 286 -6.31 -34.85 4.34
CA THR A 286 -7.22 -34.44 5.42
C THR A 286 -6.79 -33.06 5.95
N PRO A 287 -7.71 -32.10 6.08
CA PRO A 287 -7.39 -30.78 6.63
C PRO A 287 -6.73 -30.88 8.01
N ALA A 288 -5.74 -30.03 8.27
CA ALA A 288 -4.99 -30.04 9.53
C ALA A 288 -5.81 -29.51 10.71
N ASP A 289 -6.76 -28.62 10.44
CA ASP A 289 -7.78 -28.18 11.39
C ASP A 289 -8.90 -29.23 11.48
N SER A 290 -9.38 -29.51 12.68
CA SER A 290 -10.39 -30.54 12.93
C SER A 290 -11.80 -30.20 12.38
N ILE A 291 -11.90 -29.22 11.49
CA ILE A 291 -13.15 -28.76 10.87
C ILE A 291 -13.22 -29.41 9.50
N ILE A 292 -14.28 -30.16 9.22
CA ILE A 292 -14.49 -30.80 7.91
C ILE A 292 -15.81 -30.27 7.35
N SER A 293 -15.77 -29.63 6.18
CA SER A 293 -16.99 -29.14 5.52
C SER A 293 -17.75 -30.29 4.84
N PRO A 294 -19.01 -30.06 4.41
CA PRO A 294 -19.73 -31.05 3.60
C PRO A 294 -19.00 -31.43 2.31
N LEU A 295 -18.38 -30.45 1.63
CA LEU A 295 -17.60 -30.71 0.43
C LEU A 295 -16.27 -31.43 0.74
N ASP A 296 -15.58 -31.07 1.83
CA ASP A 296 -14.39 -31.82 2.29
C ASP A 296 -14.77 -33.28 2.58
N SER A 297 -15.90 -33.50 3.25
CA SER A 297 -16.42 -34.85 3.55
C SER A 297 -16.73 -35.65 2.29
N LEU A 298 -17.27 -35.01 1.24
CA LEU A 298 -17.49 -35.66 -0.04
C LEU A 298 -16.15 -36.08 -0.65
N PHE A 299 -15.19 -35.16 -0.78
CA PHE A 299 -13.91 -35.47 -1.40
C PHE A 299 -13.11 -36.54 -0.64
N LEU A 300 -13.17 -36.55 0.69
CA LEU A 300 -12.48 -37.55 1.51
C LEU A 300 -13.11 -38.95 1.43
N ASN A 301 -14.42 -39.05 1.13
CA ASN A 301 -15.14 -40.32 1.09
C ASN A 301 -15.41 -40.86 -0.33
N ASP A 302 -15.39 -39.97 -1.34
CA ASP A 302 -15.61 -40.30 -2.74
C ASP A 302 -14.40 -39.89 -3.58
N LEU A 303 -13.45 -40.83 -3.68
CA LEU A 303 -12.20 -40.63 -4.39
C LEU A 303 -12.42 -40.43 -5.89
N ASP A 304 -13.45 -41.04 -6.49
CA ASP A 304 -13.73 -40.91 -7.92
C ASP A 304 -14.16 -39.48 -8.27
N THR A 305 -15.03 -38.89 -7.44
CA THR A 305 -15.43 -37.47 -7.59
C THR A 305 -14.22 -36.55 -7.46
N TYR A 306 -13.37 -36.75 -6.44
CA TYR A 306 -12.15 -35.95 -6.25
C TYR A 306 -11.17 -36.09 -7.43
N GLN A 307 -10.89 -37.32 -7.87
CA GLN A 307 -9.97 -37.58 -8.99
C GLN A 307 -10.50 -37.05 -10.31
N SER A 308 -11.82 -37.09 -10.52
CA SER A 308 -12.43 -36.49 -11.70
C SER A 308 -12.27 -34.97 -11.73
N MET A 309 -12.39 -34.29 -10.58
CA MET A 309 -12.13 -32.85 -10.48
C MET A 309 -10.65 -32.55 -10.73
N ALA A 310 -9.75 -33.29 -10.06
CA ALA A 310 -8.30 -33.16 -10.21
C ALA A 310 -7.87 -33.35 -11.68
N GLY A 311 -8.42 -34.35 -12.37
CA GLY A 311 -8.11 -34.64 -13.77
C GLY A 311 -8.59 -33.58 -14.77
N ALA A 312 -9.50 -32.69 -14.37
CA ALA A 312 -9.96 -31.58 -15.20
C ALA A 312 -9.09 -30.31 -15.08
N LEU A 313 -8.22 -30.24 -14.06
CA LEU A 313 -7.28 -29.15 -13.83
C LEU A 313 -5.92 -29.44 -14.50
N ASP A 314 -5.24 -28.41 -14.95
CA ASP A 314 -3.91 -28.47 -15.57
C ASP A 314 -2.79 -28.32 -14.52
N THR A 315 -1.53 -28.41 -14.93
CA THR A 315 -0.35 -28.25 -14.06
C THR A 315 -0.02 -26.80 -13.74
N GLU A 316 -0.32 -25.87 -14.67
CA GLU A 316 0.00 -24.44 -14.53
C GLU A 316 -0.98 -23.75 -13.58
N PHE A 317 -0.42 -23.09 -12.55
CA PHE A 317 -1.18 -22.32 -11.58
C PHE A 317 -0.45 -21.04 -11.22
N ALA A 318 -1.18 -20.06 -10.69
CA ALA A 318 -0.61 -18.80 -10.25
C ALA A 318 -1.05 -18.44 -8.84
N PHE A 319 -0.18 -17.72 -8.15
CA PHE A 319 -0.50 -16.91 -6.99
C PHE A 319 -0.35 -15.45 -7.39
N GLN A 320 -1.31 -14.61 -6.99
CA GLN A 320 -1.28 -13.17 -7.24
C GLN A 320 -1.62 -12.43 -5.95
N ALA A 321 -0.82 -11.43 -5.60
CA ALA A 321 -0.96 -10.57 -4.43
C ALA A 321 -1.19 -9.11 -4.85
N PHE A 322 -1.91 -8.36 -4.01
CA PHE A 322 -2.24 -6.96 -4.23
C PHE A 322 -1.83 -6.12 -3.03
N SER A 323 -1.37 -4.90 -3.28
CA SER A 323 -1.03 -3.91 -2.23
C SER A 323 -2.28 -3.38 -1.54
N GLU A 324 -3.38 -3.31 -2.28
CA GLU A 324 -4.66 -2.75 -1.86
C GLU A 324 -5.38 -3.76 -0.92
N SER A 325 -5.33 -3.49 0.38
CA SER A 325 -6.14 -4.17 1.39
C SER A 325 -7.57 -3.65 1.32
N GLY A 326 -8.28 -3.96 0.23
CA GLY A 326 -9.62 -3.42 -0.02
C GLY A 326 -10.63 -3.70 1.08
N LEU A 327 -10.47 -4.76 1.90
CA LEU A 327 -11.32 -5.05 3.08
C LEU A 327 -10.64 -5.90 4.17
N LEU A 328 -9.43 -6.43 3.94
CA LEU A 328 -8.85 -7.50 4.75
C LEU A 328 -7.49 -7.11 5.33
N ALA A 329 -7.39 -7.01 6.66
CA ALA A 329 -6.14 -6.72 7.37
C ALA A 329 -4.97 -7.67 7.06
N SER A 330 -5.20 -8.81 6.38
CA SER A 330 -4.16 -9.73 5.93
C SER A 330 -3.64 -9.46 4.50
N GLY A 331 -4.04 -8.38 3.83
CA GLY A 331 -3.75 -8.16 2.40
C GLY A 331 -4.58 -9.08 1.49
N GLU A 332 -4.79 -8.63 0.25
CA GLU A 332 -5.59 -9.34 -0.75
C GLU A 332 -4.71 -10.20 -1.66
N TYR A 333 -5.16 -11.43 -1.91
CA TYR A 333 -4.50 -12.36 -2.82
C TYR A 333 -5.52 -13.32 -3.44
N LEU A 334 -5.16 -13.87 -4.58
CA LEU A 334 -5.94 -14.88 -5.29
C LEU A 334 -5.03 -15.98 -5.85
N PHE A 335 -5.65 -17.11 -6.16
CA PHE A 335 -5.02 -18.19 -6.91
C PHE A 335 -5.73 -18.38 -8.25
N LEU A 336 -4.94 -18.67 -9.29
CA LEU A 336 -5.44 -19.03 -10.61
C LEU A 336 -5.00 -20.45 -10.92
N ARG A 337 -5.89 -21.25 -11.48
CA ARG A 337 -5.57 -22.61 -11.94
C ARG A 337 -6.05 -22.80 -13.36
N LYS A 338 -5.13 -23.14 -14.26
CA LYS A 338 -5.51 -23.49 -15.63
C LYS A 338 -6.29 -24.81 -15.64
N MET A 339 -7.25 -24.90 -16.54
CA MET A 339 -8.10 -26.08 -16.72
C MET A 339 -7.89 -26.67 -18.11
N ASN A 340 -7.98 -28.00 -18.16
CA ASN A 340 -7.96 -28.77 -19.40
C ASN A 340 -9.37 -29.11 -19.89
N ASN A 341 -10.39 -29.06 -19.01
CA ASN A 341 -11.78 -29.31 -19.37
C ASN A 341 -12.74 -28.40 -18.57
N ILE A 342 -13.10 -27.25 -19.14
CA ILE A 342 -13.99 -26.26 -18.51
C ILE A 342 -15.38 -26.82 -18.24
N ASP A 343 -15.95 -27.55 -19.20
CA ASP A 343 -17.32 -28.08 -19.11
C ASP A 343 -17.44 -29.08 -17.97
N ALA A 344 -16.41 -29.93 -17.78
CA ALA A 344 -16.39 -30.90 -16.68
C ALA A 344 -16.31 -30.21 -15.31
N VAL A 345 -15.45 -29.18 -15.16
CA VAL A 345 -15.36 -28.41 -13.90
C VAL A 345 -16.68 -27.73 -13.59
N GLN A 346 -17.27 -27.05 -14.57
CA GLN A 346 -18.53 -26.33 -14.38
C GLN A 346 -19.69 -27.28 -14.05
N GLN A 347 -19.82 -28.41 -14.75
CA GLN A 347 -20.82 -29.43 -14.46
C GLN A 347 -20.69 -29.99 -13.04
N GLN A 348 -19.47 -30.18 -12.54
CA GLN A 348 -19.25 -30.64 -11.18
C GLN A 348 -19.61 -29.58 -10.14
N LEU A 349 -19.23 -28.32 -10.36
CA LEU A 349 -19.61 -27.22 -9.47
C LEU A 349 -21.13 -27.04 -9.41
N ASP A 350 -21.82 -27.06 -10.55
CA ASP A 350 -23.28 -26.99 -10.61
C ASP A 350 -23.92 -28.21 -9.89
N ALA A 351 -23.36 -29.42 -10.05
CA ALA A 351 -23.81 -30.59 -9.30
C ALA A 351 -23.59 -30.48 -7.78
N PHE A 352 -22.53 -29.79 -7.33
CA PHE A 352 -22.31 -29.50 -5.91
C PHE A 352 -23.31 -28.48 -5.38
N VAL A 353 -23.70 -27.49 -6.19
CA VAL A 353 -24.77 -26.53 -5.86
C VAL A 353 -26.11 -27.26 -5.72
N GLU A 354 -26.47 -28.15 -6.65
CA GLU A 354 -27.70 -28.94 -6.59
C GLU A 354 -27.78 -29.83 -5.34
N LYS A 355 -26.63 -30.33 -4.88
CA LYS A 355 -26.51 -31.12 -3.63
C LYS A 355 -26.43 -30.25 -2.36
N GLY A 356 -26.42 -28.93 -2.48
CA GLY A 356 -26.32 -28.00 -1.35
C GLY A 356 -24.96 -28.02 -0.64
N LEU A 357 -23.90 -28.45 -1.34
CA LEU A 357 -22.53 -28.52 -0.78
C LEU A 357 -21.79 -27.18 -0.90
N ILE A 358 -22.14 -26.40 -1.92
CA ILE A 358 -21.66 -25.04 -2.20
C ILE A 358 -22.85 -24.18 -2.64
N SER A 359 -22.68 -22.87 -2.75
CA SER A 359 -23.74 -21.96 -3.21
C SER A 359 -23.31 -21.16 -4.43
N LYS A 360 -24.27 -20.74 -5.26
CA LYS A 360 -24.06 -19.91 -6.45
C LYS A 360 -24.62 -18.52 -6.22
N GLN A 361 -23.85 -17.49 -6.53
CA GLN A 361 -24.20 -16.08 -6.36
C GLN A 361 -23.95 -15.34 -7.67
N GLU A 362 -25.00 -15.15 -8.46
CA GLU A 362 -24.91 -14.68 -9.86
C GLU A 362 -24.06 -15.66 -10.70
N ASP A 363 -22.88 -15.22 -11.18
CA ASP A 363 -21.98 -16.03 -12.00
C ASP A 363 -20.86 -16.72 -11.19
N SER A 364 -20.68 -16.33 -9.92
CA SER A 364 -19.65 -16.86 -9.01
C SER A 364 -20.16 -17.98 -8.09
N TYR A 365 -19.25 -18.85 -7.63
CA TYR A 365 -19.54 -19.93 -6.66
C TYR A 365 -18.92 -19.61 -5.31
N HIS A 366 -19.69 -19.64 -4.24
CA HIS A 366 -19.19 -19.54 -2.87
C HIS A 366 -18.95 -20.93 -2.29
N VAL A 367 -17.72 -21.17 -1.84
CA VAL A 367 -17.22 -22.49 -1.45
C VAL A 367 -16.60 -22.43 -0.06
N ASN A 368 -16.99 -23.39 0.78
CA ASN A 368 -16.33 -23.65 2.06
C ASN A 368 -15.66 -25.03 2.03
N SER A 369 -14.37 -25.12 1.72
CA SER A 369 -13.62 -26.39 1.64
C SER A 369 -12.11 -26.17 1.57
N ALA A 370 -11.38 -26.67 2.56
CA ALA A 370 -9.92 -26.67 2.53
C ALA A 370 -9.37 -27.62 1.46
N VAL A 371 -10.03 -28.77 1.24
CA VAL A 371 -9.61 -29.75 0.22
C VAL A 371 -9.73 -29.14 -1.18
N MET A 372 -10.83 -28.44 -1.48
CA MET A 372 -10.99 -27.73 -2.75
C MET A 372 -9.95 -26.62 -2.94
N ALA A 373 -9.65 -25.85 -1.88
CA ALA A 373 -8.61 -24.82 -1.97
C ALA A 373 -7.24 -25.42 -2.33
N THR A 374 -6.87 -26.53 -1.69
CA THR A 374 -5.62 -27.25 -2.03
C THR A 374 -5.62 -27.83 -3.44
N LEU A 375 -6.79 -28.15 -3.99
CA LEU A 375 -6.89 -28.65 -5.36
C LEU A 375 -6.62 -27.54 -6.38
N VAL A 376 -7.16 -26.34 -6.15
CA VAL A 376 -7.02 -25.19 -7.05
C VAL A 376 -5.64 -24.53 -6.91
N GLY A 377 -5.26 -24.13 -5.69
CA GLY A 377 -4.00 -23.41 -5.44
C GLY A 377 -2.81 -24.31 -5.10
N SER A 378 -2.96 -25.63 -5.28
CA SER A 378 -2.05 -26.64 -4.71
C SER A 378 -2.00 -26.55 -3.17
N GLU A 379 -1.16 -27.35 -2.51
CA GLU A 379 -0.93 -27.29 -1.04
C GLU A 379 -0.33 -25.94 -0.55
N MET A 380 -0.23 -24.93 -1.43
CA MET A 380 0.15 -23.56 -1.09
C MET A 380 -1.06 -22.70 -0.69
N ALA A 381 -2.28 -23.06 -1.12
CA ALA A 381 -3.48 -22.34 -0.74
C ALA A 381 -3.98 -22.76 0.65
N THR A 382 -4.18 -21.78 1.51
CA THR A 382 -4.66 -21.94 2.89
C THR A 382 -6.10 -21.44 3.09
N LEU A 383 -6.81 -21.19 1.99
CA LEU A 383 -8.19 -20.71 2.02
C LEU A 383 -9.14 -21.83 2.46
N ARG A 384 -10.21 -21.45 3.14
CA ARG A 384 -11.29 -22.36 3.52
C ARG A 384 -12.62 -21.84 3.01
N ASP A 385 -12.89 -20.56 3.24
CA ASP A 385 -14.06 -19.85 2.72
C ASP A 385 -13.60 -18.89 1.62
N PHE A 386 -14.13 -19.06 0.41
CA PHE A 386 -13.70 -18.33 -0.78
C PHE A 386 -14.76 -18.37 -1.89
N TYR A 387 -14.52 -17.57 -2.92
CA TYR A 387 -15.29 -17.52 -4.14
C TYR A 387 -14.47 -18.11 -5.30
N LEU A 388 -15.14 -18.85 -6.17
CA LEU A 388 -14.63 -19.33 -7.44
C LEU A 388 -15.33 -18.61 -8.58
N ASP A 389 -14.56 -18.20 -9.58
CA ASP A 389 -15.05 -17.65 -10.85
C ASP A 389 -14.19 -18.11 -12.03
N PHE A 390 -14.60 -17.79 -13.25
CA PHE A 390 -14.00 -18.25 -14.50
C PHE A 390 -13.45 -17.10 -15.34
N SER A 391 -12.24 -17.26 -15.85
CA SER A 391 -11.65 -16.39 -16.88
C SER A 391 -11.17 -17.27 -18.05
N ASN A 392 -12.00 -17.45 -19.07
CA ASN A 392 -11.83 -18.49 -20.10
C ASN A 392 -11.57 -19.88 -19.47
N ASN A 393 -10.44 -20.51 -19.81
CA ASN A 393 -10.03 -21.82 -19.31
C ASN A 393 -9.21 -21.73 -18.01
N VAL A 394 -9.40 -20.69 -17.22
CA VAL A 394 -8.73 -20.47 -15.92
C VAL A 394 -9.79 -20.37 -14.84
N LEU A 395 -9.63 -21.18 -13.79
CA LEU A 395 -10.42 -21.12 -12.56
C LEU A 395 -9.74 -20.14 -11.60
N VAL A 396 -10.49 -19.17 -11.12
CA VAL A 396 -10.04 -18.10 -10.21
C VAL A 396 -10.54 -18.42 -8.81
N MET A 397 -9.70 -18.27 -7.80
CA MET A 397 -10.05 -18.47 -6.38
C MET A 397 -9.60 -17.28 -5.54
N ALA A 398 -10.55 -16.59 -4.89
CA ALA A 398 -10.28 -15.43 -4.04
C ALA A 398 -11.20 -15.37 -2.81
N LYS A 399 -10.78 -14.71 -1.72
CA LYS A 399 -11.63 -14.53 -0.52
C LYS A 399 -12.85 -13.64 -0.77
N ARG A 400 -12.75 -12.69 -1.70
CA ARG A 400 -13.82 -11.75 -2.06
C ARG A 400 -14.39 -12.11 -3.41
N LYS A 401 -15.71 -12.02 -3.53
CA LYS A 401 -16.44 -12.19 -4.80
C LYS A 401 -15.93 -11.23 -5.88
N GLY A 402 -15.92 -9.93 -5.59
CA GLY A 402 -15.50 -8.91 -6.55
C GLY A 402 -14.07 -9.08 -7.08
N LEU A 403 -13.16 -9.59 -6.25
CA LEU A 403 -11.78 -9.90 -6.68
C LEU A 403 -11.70 -11.15 -7.56
N ALA A 404 -12.55 -12.16 -7.34
CA ALA A 404 -12.64 -13.29 -8.25
C ALA A 404 -13.17 -12.86 -9.63
N GLU A 405 -14.18 -11.98 -9.64
CA GLU A 405 -14.86 -11.48 -10.84
C GLU A 405 -14.01 -10.49 -11.65
N SER A 406 -13.14 -9.72 -10.98
CA SER A 406 -12.30 -8.73 -11.64
C SER A 406 -11.36 -9.35 -12.68
N VAL A 407 -10.85 -10.56 -12.45
CA VAL A 407 -9.87 -11.23 -13.33
C VAL A 407 -10.39 -11.39 -14.76
N ASN A 408 -11.66 -11.76 -14.95
CA ASN A 408 -12.23 -11.87 -16.29
C ASN A 408 -12.50 -10.49 -16.92
N SER A 409 -12.99 -9.53 -16.11
CA SER A 409 -13.20 -8.15 -16.54
C SER A 409 -11.90 -7.51 -17.03
N ASP A 410 -10.82 -7.62 -16.26
CA ASP A 410 -9.50 -7.06 -16.57
C ASP A 410 -8.92 -7.67 -17.84
N ARG A 411 -9.04 -8.99 -18.00
CA ARG A 411 -8.63 -9.67 -19.23
C ARG A 411 -9.38 -9.14 -20.45
N ILE A 412 -10.70 -8.95 -20.36
CA ILE A 412 -11.52 -8.41 -21.47
C ILE A 412 -11.11 -6.97 -21.79
N ARG A 413 -10.82 -6.17 -20.76
CA ARG A 413 -10.39 -4.76 -20.87
C ARG A 413 -8.90 -4.58 -21.20
N ARG A 414 -8.13 -5.66 -21.32
CA ARG A 414 -6.66 -5.66 -21.51
C ARG A 414 -5.88 -5.02 -20.36
N ARG A 415 -6.43 -5.02 -19.15
CA ARG A 415 -5.77 -4.58 -17.90
C ARG A 415 -5.01 -5.72 -17.23
N VAL A 416 -4.16 -6.40 -18.02
CA VAL A 416 -3.38 -7.56 -17.55
C VAL A 416 -1.91 -7.34 -17.82
N ILE A 417 -1.05 -7.90 -16.97
CA ILE A 417 0.42 -7.69 -17.01
C ILE A 417 1.02 -8.06 -18.36
N TYR A 418 0.41 -8.99 -19.10
CA TYR A 418 0.83 -9.33 -20.47
C TYR A 418 0.91 -8.11 -21.41
N TYR A 419 0.14 -7.04 -21.17
CA TYR A 419 0.18 -5.80 -21.94
C TYR A 419 1.05 -4.70 -21.33
N ASP A 420 1.56 -4.90 -20.11
CA ASP A 420 2.49 -3.98 -19.48
C ASP A 420 3.81 -3.90 -20.28
N GLU A 421 4.35 -2.68 -20.43
CA GLU A 421 5.51 -2.45 -21.29
C GLU A 421 6.79 -3.02 -20.68
N THR A 422 7.01 -2.76 -19.39
CA THR A 422 8.19 -3.21 -18.65
C THR A 422 8.21 -4.75 -18.59
N TYR A 423 7.09 -5.36 -18.20
CA TYR A 423 6.90 -6.80 -18.21
C TYR A 423 7.10 -7.40 -19.60
N SER A 424 6.51 -6.81 -20.64
CA SER A 424 6.64 -7.31 -22.02
C SER A 424 8.09 -7.37 -22.48
N LYS A 425 8.91 -6.38 -22.11
CA LYS A 425 10.36 -6.37 -22.39
C LYS A 425 11.05 -7.54 -21.69
N VAL A 426 10.79 -7.73 -20.39
CA VAL A 426 11.38 -8.83 -19.62
C VAL A 426 10.91 -10.20 -20.11
N ARG A 427 9.61 -10.37 -20.38
CA ARG A 427 8.99 -11.60 -20.88
C ARG A 427 9.60 -12.11 -22.18
N ARG A 428 10.02 -11.20 -23.07
CA ARG A 428 10.73 -11.51 -24.33
C ARG A 428 12.18 -11.98 -24.13
N SER A 429 12.79 -11.60 -23.00
CA SER A 429 14.14 -12.02 -22.64
C SER A 429 14.18 -13.39 -21.94
N LEU A 430 13.03 -13.89 -21.46
CA LEU A 430 12.92 -15.19 -20.81
C LEU A 430 13.12 -16.35 -21.81
N PRO A 431 13.59 -17.52 -21.35
CA PRO A 431 13.51 -18.75 -22.13
C PRO A 431 12.09 -19.02 -22.65
N ALA A 432 11.99 -19.69 -23.79
CA ALA A 432 10.69 -20.04 -24.39
C ALA A 432 9.85 -20.93 -23.45
N GLU A 433 10.51 -21.78 -22.68
CA GLU A 433 9.91 -22.68 -21.70
C GLU A 433 10.59 -22.53 -20.35
N VAL A 434 9.79 -22.39 -19.30
CA VAL A 434 10.23 -22.26 -17.90
C VAL A 434 9.36 -23.13 -17.00
N SER A 435 9.92 -23.53 -15.85
CA SER A 435 9.18 -24.29 -14.84
C SER A 435 8.47 -23.38 -13.84
N GLY A 436 9.01 -22.19 -13.61
CA GLY A 436 8.38 -21.17 -12.78
C GLY A 436 8.88 -19.77 -13.10
N PHE A 437 8.07 -18.78 -12.77
CA PHE A 437 8.38 -17.38 -12.93
C PHE A 437 7.75 -16.56 -11.80
N VAL A 438 8.51 -15.64 -11.22
CA VAL A 438 8.06 -14.74 -10.14
C VAL A 438 8.34 -13.32 -10.56
N TRP A 439 7.40 -12.43 -10.28
CA TRP A 439 7.49 -10.99 -10.51
C TRP A 439 6.96 -10.24 -9.31
N SER A 440 7.57 -9.11 -8.97
CA SER A 440 7.20 -8.29 -7.84
C SER A 440 7.57 -6.83 -8.10
N TYR A 441 6.64 -5.93 -7.81
CA TYR A 441 6.91 -4.51 -7.60
C TYR A 441 7.25 -4.33 -6.13
N ALA A 442 8.44 -3.81 -5.81
CA ALA A 442 8.99 -3.88 -4.46
C ALA A 442 8.14 -3.14 -3.43
N ASP A 443 7.73 -1.90 -3.73
CA ASP A 443 6.94 -1.06 -2.84
C ASP A 443 5.55 -1.67 -2.58
N ASN A 444 4.83 -2.03 -3.64
CA ASN A 444 3.52 -2.66 -3.54
C ASN A 444 3.59 -4.02 -2.80
N PHE A 445 4.63 -4.81 -3.07
CA PHE A 445 4.82 -6.09 -2.37
C PHE A 445 5.17 -5.90 -0.90
N SER A 446 5.96 -4.88 -0.56
CA SER A 446 6.28 -4.48 0.82
C SER A 446 5.00 -4.17 1.59
N GLN A 447 4.07 -3.41 0.99
CA GLN A 447 2.75 -3.14 1.56
C GLN A 447 1.93 -4.42 1.76
N PHE A 448 1.91 -5.32 0.77
CA PHE A 448 1.20 -6.61 0.87
C PHE A 448 1.73 -7.49 2.01
N ILE A 449 3.06 -7.58 2.18
CA ILE A 449 3.64 -8.46 3.19
C ILE A 449 3.62 -7.83 4.59
N ALA A 450 3.47 -6.51 4.72
CA ALA A 450 3.55 -5.78 5.99
C ALA A 450 2.74 -6.41 7.14
N PRO A 451 1.49 -6.88 6.94
CA PRO A 451 0.72 -7.53 8.02
C PRO A 451 1.32 -8.84 8.53
N TYR A 452 2.17 -9.49 7.74
CA TYR A 452 2.82 -10.76 8.07
C TYR A 452 4.17 -10.59 8.77
N LEU A 453 4.67 -9.36 8.88
CA LEU A 453 5.99 -9.05 9.42
C LEU A 453 5.94 -8.65 10.90
N LYS A 454 7.07 -8.79 11.60
CA LYS A 454 7.23 -8.28 12.97
C LYS A 454 7.28 -6.74 12.94
N PRO A 455 6.83 -6.07 14.02
CA PRO A 455 7.17 -4.67 14.25
C PRO A 455 8.70 -4.46 14.22
N ASP A 456 9.16 -3.34 13.68
CA ASP A 456 10.58 -2.92 13.62
C ASP A 456 11.52 -3.91 12.88
N ASN A 457 11.00 -4.62 11.89
CA ASN A 457 11.82 -5.49 11.03
C ASN A 457 12.55 -4.67 9.94
N ASN A 458 13.65 -5.21 9.40
CA ASN A 458 14.47 -4.53 8.38
C ASN A 458 14.15 -4.93 6.93
N SER A 459 13.01 -5.57 6.64
CA SER A 459 12.72 -6.05 5.28
C SER A 459 12.56 -4.92 4.26
N ALA A 460 12.08 -3.75 4.68
CA ALA A 460 11.95 -2.58 3.82
C ALA A 460 13.30 -2.13 3.24
N GLY A 461 14.38 -2.20 4.03
CA GLY A 461 15.74 -1.89 3.57
C GLY A 461 16.26 -2.84 2.49
N LEU A 462 15.76 -4.08 2.44
CA LEU A 462 16.05 -5.06 1.39
C LEU A 462 15.19 -4.85 0.13
N LEU A 463 13.90 -4.58 0.30
CA LEU A 463 12.95 -4.50 -0.81
C LEU A 463 13.06 -3.18 -1.57
N ASN A 464 13.17 -2.05 -0.88
CA ASN A 464 13.14 -0.71 -1.48
C ASN A 464 14.45 -0.33 -2.22
N ARG A 465 15.28 -1.31 -2.58
CA ARG A 465 16.53 -1.11 -3.32
C ARG A 465 16.35 -1.21 -4.84
N PHE A 466 15.24 -1.76 -5.27
CA PHE A 466 14.91 -1.99 -6.67
C PHE A 466 13.41 -1.78 -6.85
N ASP A 467 12.98 -1.33 -8.03
CA ASP A 467 11.56 -1.11 -8.29
C ASP A 467 10.87 -2.45 -8.57
N ILE A 468 11.54 -3.29 -9.36
CA ILE A 468 11.00 -4.58 -9.81
C ILE A 468 12.00 -5.71 -9.56
N LEU A 469 11.51 -6.81 -9.00
CA LEU A 469 12.20 -8.09 -8.91
C LEU A 469 11.57 -9.11 -9.84
N SER A 470 12.40 -9.81 -10.60
CA SER A 470 11.98 -10.95 -11.42
C SER A 470 12.85 -12.17 -11.13
N MET A 471 12.24 -13.34 -11.02
CA MET A 471 12.94 -14.61 -10.94
C MET A 471 12.35 -15.60 -11.93
N HIS A 472 13.19 -16.42 -12.56
CA HIS A 472 12.73 -17.54 -13.36
C HIS A 472 13.51 -18.80 -13.08
N PHE A 473 12.83 -19.93 -13.28
CA PHE A 473 13.30 -21.26 -12.98
C PHE A 473 13.23 -22.12 -14.26
N VAL A 474 14.26 -22.92 -14.49
CA VAL A 474 14.28 -23.94 -15.55
C VAL A 474 14.63 -25.28 -14.93
N ALA A 475 13.69 -26.23 -15.00
CA ALA A 475 13.83 -27.56 -14.43
C ALA A 475 14.81 -28.42 -15.26
N GLY A 476 15.70 -29.13 -14.57
CA GLY A 476 16.56 -30.21 -15.08
C GLY A 476 16.28 -31.53 -14.37
N GLN A 477 17.11 -32.56 -14.58
CA GLN A 477 16.84 -33.91 -14.01
C GLN A 477 16.90 -33.96 -12.48
N GLN A 478 17.85 -33.25 -11.86
CA GLN A 478 18.02 -33.14 -10.39
C GLN A 478 18.55 -31.74 -10.03
N THR A 479 18.24 -30.75 -10.87
CA THR A 479 18.72 -29.38 -10.72
C THR A 479 17.66 -28.41 -11.20
N VAL A 480 17.67 -27.20 -10.65
CA VAL A 480 16.89 -26.07 -11.17
C VAL A 480 17.87 -24.95 -11.49
N ASP A 481 17.89 -24.50 -12.74
CA ASP A 481 18.62 -23.28 -13.10
C ASP A 481 17.78 -22.08 -12.62
N VAL A 482 18.37 -21.25 -11.76
CA VAL A 482 17.73 -20.09 -11.11
C VAL A 482 18.37 -18.82 -11.67
N THR A 483 17.54 -17.90 -12.14
CA THR A 483 17.97 -16.55 -12.52
C THR A 483 17.11 -15.51 -11.82
N LEU A 484 17.76 -14.58 -11.14
CA LEU A 484 17.15 -13.41 -10.50
C LEU A 484 17.63 -12.16 -11.21
N ASN A 485 16.73 -11.24 -11.52
CA ASN A 485 17.07 -9.92 -12.04
C ASN A 485 16.28 -8.83 -11.31
N THR A 486 16.92 -7.69 -11.09
CA THR A 486 16.26 -6.44 -10.71
C THR A 486 16.14 -5.51 -11.91
N HIS A 487 15.09 -4.71 -11.94
CA HIS A 487 14.82 -3.72 -12.99
C HIS A 487 14.37 -2.41 -12.36
N THR A 488 14.63 -1.32 -13.08
CA THR A 488 14.04 -0.01 -12.81
C THR A 488 12.71 0.10 -13.56
N ASP A 489 11.69 0.67 -12.94
CA ASP A 489 10.40 0.86 -13.59
C ASP A 489 10.38 2.20 -14.33
N SER A 490 10.27 2.15 -15.66
CA SER A 490 10.17 3.35 -16.50
C SER A 490 8.74 3.92 -16.58
N SER A 491 7.77 3.29 -15.90
CA SER A 491 6.37 3.75 -15.85
C SER A 491 6.21 5.16 -15.24
N SER A 492 7.15 5.58 -14.39
CA SER A 492 7.19 6.89 -13.75
C SER A 492 7.44 8.08 -14.71
N GLU A 493 7.54 7.86 -16.04
CA GLU A 493 7.70 8.94 -17.02
C GLU A 493 6.37 9.61 -17.42
N LEU A 494 5.21 8.97 -17.15
CA LEU A 494 3.92 9.58 -17.46
C LEU A 494 3.52 10.58 -16.36
N PRO A 495 3.10 11.81 -16.71
CA PRO A 495 2.75 12.81 -15.71
C PRO A 495 1.49 12.48 -14.89
N TYR A 496 0.67 11.56 -15.39
CA TYR A 496 -0.48 11.02 -14.68
C TYR A 496 -0.87 9.67 -15.29
N GLU A 497 -1.52 8.83 -14.47
CA GLU A 497 -1.98 7.49 -14.85
C GLU A 497 -3.47 7.35 -14.53
N GLU A 498 -4.24 6.71 -15.40
CA GLU A 498 -5.66 6.44 -15.15
C GLU A 498 -5.82 5.18 -14.29
N LEU A 499 -6.39 5.31 -13.09
CA LEU A 499 -6.70 4.18 -12.22
C LEU A 499 -7.95 3.45 -12.72
N TRP A 500 -9.06 4.18 -12.83
CA TRP A 500 -10.34 3.60 -13.21
C TRP A 500 -11.30 4.61 -13.85
N VAL A 501 -12.28 4.04 -14.55
CA VAL A 501 -13.41 4.76 -15.15
C VAL A 501 -14.68 4.00 -14.80
N MET A 502 -15.63 4.70 -14.20
CA MET A 502 -16.97 4.21 -13.92
C MET A 502 -17.97 4.87 -14.87
N PRO A 503 -18.46 4.14 -15.90
CA PRO A 503 -19.48 4.64 -16.80
C PRO A 503 -20.74 5.14 -16.08
N LEU A 504 -21.16 6.36 -16.40
CA LEU A 504 -22.38 6.96 -15.85
C LEU A 504 -23.59 6.89 -16.81
N SER A 505 -23.46 6.21 -17.95
CA SER A 505 -24.53 6.08 -18.95
C SER A 505 -25.11 7.42 -19.41
N ASP A 506 -24.23 8.39 -19.65
CA ASP A 506 -24.53 9.79 -20.02
C ASP A 506 -25.21 10.63 -18.91
N PHE A 507 -25.38 10.12 -17.69
CA PHE A 507 -25.87 10.90 -16.55
C PHE A 507 -24.78 11.79 -15.95
N GLU A 508 -25.18 12.94 -15.43
CA GLU A 508 -24.28 13.88 -14.77
C GLU A 508 -24.38 13.76 -13.24
N LEU A 509 -23.31 14.13 -12.54
CA LEU A 509 -23.33 14.23 -11.10
C LEU A 509 -24.22 15.38 -10.64
N SER A 510 -24.94 15.17 -9.54
CA SER A 510 -25.74 16.22 -8.89
C SER A 510 -24.88 17.22 -8.09
N GLY A 511 -23.62 16.86 -7.80
CA GLY A 511 -22.68 17.67 -7.02
C GLY A 511 -21.30 17.05 -6.96
N LYS A 512 -20.43 17.62 -6.12
CA LYS A 512 -19.07 17.10 -5.89
C LYS A 512 -19.13 15.71 -5.23
N PRO A 513 -18.31 14.74 -5.67
CA PRO A 513 -18.08 13.52 -4.91
C PRO A 513 -17.60 13.84 -3.49
N VAL A 514 -17.99 13.00 -2.53
CA VAL A 514 -17.57 13.09 -1.13
C VAL A 514 -16.85 11.80 -0.72
N PHE A 515 -16.01 11.91 0.30
CA PHE A 515 -15.11 10.84 0.71
C PHE A 515 -15.42 10.44 2.14
N GLY A 516 -15.45 9.14 2.37
CA GLY A 516 -15.54 8.63 3.72
C GLY A 516 -15.59 7.13 3.83
N ASP A 517 -15.00 6.64 4.91
CA ASP A 517 -15.14 5.27 5.37
C ASP A 517 -16.62 4.90 5.60
N LEU A 518 -17.17 4.12 4.66
CA LEU A 518 -18.51 3.51 4.73
C LEU A 518 -18.43 2.03 5.13
N VAL A 519 -17.31 1.35 4.89
CA VAL A 519 -17.19 -0.12 5.03
C VAL A 519 -16.23 -0.57 6.14
N GLY A 520 -15.70 0.35 6.94
CA GLY A 520 -14.76 0.10 8.04
C GLY A 520 -13.31 -0.08 7.59
N SER A 521 -12.93 0.57 6.48
CA SER A 521 -11.63 0.47 5.81
C SER A 521 -10.72 1.64 6.17
N ILE A 522 -9.40 1.50 5.96
CA ILE A 522 -8.45 2.62 6.13
C ILE A 522 -8.52 3.62 4.97
N ALA A 523 -8.98 3.18 3.79
CA ALA A 523 -9.18 4.02 2.62
C ALA A 523 -10.64 4.50 2.57
N ASP A 524 -10.83 5.77 2.20
CA ASP A 524 -12.17 6.35 2.05
C ASP A 524 -12.84 5.90 0.74
N GLU A 525 -14.14 5.62 0.78
CA GLU A 525 -14.92 5.41 -0.44
C GLU A 525 -15.28 6.74 -1.12
N VAL A 526 -15.32 6.72 -2.45
CA VAL A 526 -15.82 7.81 -3.30
C VAL A 526 -17.34 7.72 -3.44
N VAL A 527 -18.07 8.58 -2.75
CA VAL A 527 -19.53 8.59 -2.72
C VAL A 527 -20.08 9.74 -3.57
N PHE A 528 -21.01 9.43 -4.48
CA PHE A 528 -21.60 10.42 -5.37
C PHE A 528 -23.02 10.07 -5.77
N ALA A 529 -23.73 11.08 -6.28
CA ALA A 529 -25.07 10.93 -6.83
C ALA A 529 -25.19 11.54 -8.23
N THR A 530 -26.12 11.03 -9.03
CA THR A 530 -26.42 11.53 -10.38
C THR A 530 -27.72 12.31 -10.41
N ASN A 531 -27.90 13.17 -11.41
CA ASN A 531 -29.13 13.94 -11.65
C ASN A 531 -30.40 13.07 -11.84
N GLU A 532 -30.25 11.83 -12.33
CA GLU A 532 -31.32 10.83 -12.41
C GLU A 532 -31.52 10.00 -11.12
N GLY A 533 -30.86 10.39 -10.03
CA GLY A 533 -31.13 9.78 -8.73
C GLY A 533 -30.43 8.46 -8.47
N ARG A 534 -29.35 8.10 -9.18
CA ARG A 534 -28.48 7.00 -8.77
C ARG A 534 -27.54 7.50 -7.67
N VAL A 535 -27.28 6.69 -6.67
CA VAL A 535 -26.31 6.97 -5.59
C VAL A 535 -25.35 5.80 -5.50
N LEU A 536 -24.05 6.06 -5.55
CA LEU A 536 -23.02 5.03 -5.54
C LEU A 536 -21.90 5.39 -4.55
N ALA A 537 -21.29 4.37 -3.97
CA ALA A 537 -20.00 4.44 -3.31
C ALA A 537 -19.02 3.51 -4.02
N LEU A 538 -17.86 4.03 -4.40
CA LEU A 538 -16.78 3.26 -5.02
C LEU A 538 -15.61 3.15 -4.04
N ALA A 539 -14.98 1.99 -3.96
CA ALA A 539 -13.69 1.85 -3.30
C ALA A 539 -12.58 2.57 -4.09
N SER A 540 -11.38 2.66 -3.52
CA SER A 540 -10.21 3.32 -4.13
C SER A 540 -9.82 2.75 -5.50
N ASP A 541 -10.07 1.46 -5.73
CA ASP A 541 -9.82 0.74 -6.98
C ASP A 541 -10.95 0.89 -8.03
N GLY A 542 -12.01 1.62 -7.69
CA GLY A 542 -13.18 1.85 -8.55
C GLY A 542 -14.24 0.74 -8.49
N THR A 543 -14.08 -0.26 -7.61
CA THR A 543 -15.11 -1.28 -7.37
C THR A 543 -16.32 -0.67 -6.66
N ILE A 544 -17.53 -1.15 -6.98
CA ILE A 544 -18.75 -0.64 -6.36
C ILE A 544 -18.88 -1.26 -4.97
N ALA A 545 -18.77 -0.42 -3.93
CA ALA A 545 -18.98 -0.80 -2.54
C ALA A 545 -20.47 -0.74 -2.16
N MET A 546 -21.20 0.27 -2.67
CA MET A 546 -22.62 0.46 -2.42
C MET A 546 -23.30 1.04 -3.67
N GLN A 547 -24.52 0.59 -3.96
CA GLN A 547 -25.37 1.17 -5.00
C GLN A 547 -26.82 1.24 -4.55
N THR A 548 -27.42 2.43 -4.65
CA THR A 548 -28.83 2.68 -4.30
C THR A 548 -29.42 3.80 -5.18
N SER A 549 -30.66 4.23 -4.91
CA SER A 549 -31.34 5.25 -5.70
C SER A 549 -32.36 6.07 -4.91
N THR A 550 -32.54 7.32 -5.28
CA THR A 550 -33.62 8.22 -4.83
C THR A 550 -34.94 7.98 -5.58
N GLU A 551 -35.15 6.75 -6.07
CA GLU A 551 -36.34 6.35 -6.84
C GLU A 551 -36.60 7.24 -8.08
N GLY A 552 -35.53 7.77 -8.68
CA GLY A 552 -35.58 8.67 -9.84
C GLY A 552 -35.83 10.15 -9.52
N LEU A 553 -35.96 10.53 -8.24
CA LEU A 553 -36.04 11.94 -7.84
C LEU A 553 -34.68 12.62 -8.03
N THR A 554 -34.69 13.83 -8.60
CA THR A 554 -33.47 14.60 -8.86
C THR A 554 -32.80 15.05 -7.55
N PRO A 555 -31.56 14.62 -7.28
CA PRO A 555 -30.83 15.05 -6.09
C PRO A 555 -30.40 16.51 -6.14
N VAL A 556 -30.32 17.13 -4.97
CA VAL A 556 -29.90 18.52 -4.80
C VAL A 556 -28.54 18.56 -4.12
N GLY A 557 -27.48 18.73 -4.92
CA GLY A 557 -26.09 18.81 -4.44
C GLY A 557 -25.43 17.46 -4.20
N SER A 558 -24.41 17.48 -3.34
CA SER A 558 -23.61 16.31 -2.96
C SER A 558 -24.28 15.47 -1.87
N PRO A 559 -24.03 14.14 -1.81
CA PRO A 559 -24.34 13.33 -0.64
C PRO A 559 -23.66 13.88 0.63
N VAL A 560 -24.28 13.65 1.79
CA VAL A 560 -23.74 14.00 3.11
C VAL A 560 -23.43 12.72 3.86
N LEU A 561 -22.19 12.58 4.33
CA LEU A 561 -21.78 11.47 5.21
C LEU A 561 -21.84 11.92 6.66
N TYR A 562 -22.54 11.17 7.51
CA TYR A 562 -22.69 11.52 8.92
C TYR A 562 -22.81 10.30 9.83
N ASP A 563 -22.15 10.31 10.98
CA ASP A 563 -22.35 9.30 12.03
C ASP A 563 -23.69 9.56 12.75
N TRP A 564 -24.76 9.06 12.14
CA TRP A 564 -26.14 9.33 12.55
C TRP A 564 -26.48 8.72 13.91
N TYR A 565 -25.80 7.64 14.30
CA TYR A 565 -26.07 6.89 15.53
C TYR A 565 -25.01 7.10 16.62
N GLY A 566 -23.90 7.79 16.33
CA GLY A 566 -22.80 8.00 17.26
C GLY A 566 -21.98 6.74 17.53
N ASN A 567 -21.97 5.79 16.59
CA ASN A 567 -21.30 4.48 16.71
C ASN A 567 -20.06 4.36 15.82
N GLY A 568 -19.69 5.42 15.11
CA GLY A 568 -18.57 5.44 14.15
C GLY A 568 -18.96 5.01 12.73
N GLU A 569 -20.17 4.49 12.49
CA GLU A 569 -20.63 4.11 11.15
C GLU A 569 -21.20 5.32 10.41
N ARG A 570 -20.71 5.60 9.20
CA ARG A 570 -21.19 6.73 8.39
C ARG A 570 -22.46 6.33 7.62
N ILE A 571 -23.47 7.17 7.71
CA ILE A 571 -24.72 7.09 6.93
C ILE A 571 -24.63 8.05 5.75
N VAL A 572 -25.14 7.61 4.59
CA VAL A 572 -25.26 8.44 3.39
C VAL A 572 -26.63 9.13 3.38
N LEU A 573 -26.67 10.46 3.46
CA LEU A 573 -27.90 11.26 3.39
C LEU A 573 -27.92 12.13 2.14
N LEU A 574 -29.11 12.31 1.55
CA LEU A 574 -29.27 13.10 0.32
C LEU A 574 -30.69 13.66 0.20
N GLY A 575 -30.81 14.96 -0.08
CA GLY A 575 -32.08 15.57 -0.47
C GLY A 575 -32.32 15.39 -1.98
N ALA A 576 -33.53 14.96 -2.36
CA ALA A 576 -33.94 14.80 -3.76
C ALA A 576 -35.45 15.05 -3.93
N GLY A 577 -35.82 15.89 -4.90
CA GLY A 577 -37.21 16.34 -5.05
C GLY A 577 -37.75 16.97 -3.75
N SER A 578 -38.86 16.46 -3.23
CA SER A 578 -39.45 16.87 -1.93
C SER A 578 -39.06 15.96 -0.76
N GLN A 579 -38.08 15.07 -0.97
CA GLN A 579 -37.74 14.00 -0.06
C GLN A 579 -36.29 14.06 0.42
N ILE A 580 -36.05 13.59 1.64
CA ILE A 580 -34.71 13.36 2.17
C ILE A 580 -34.53 11.87 2.36
N PHE A 581 -33.48 11.31 1.78
CA PHE A 581 -33.11 9.91 1.87
C PHE A 581 -31.94 9.71 2.83
N ALA A 582 -31.87 8.54 3.45
CA ALA A 582 -30.72 8.11 4.24
C ALA A 582 -30.52 6.59 4.09
N TRP A 583 -29.31 6.17 3.77
CA TRP A 583 -28.95 4.76 3.57
C TRP A 583 -27.78 4.35 4.47
N ASN A 584 -27.83 3.09 4.92
CA ASN A 584 -26.69 2.45 5.57
C ASN A 584 -25.64 2.01 4.54
N GLN A 585 -24.52 1.45 5.01
CA GLN A 585 -23.42 0.93 4.18
C GLN A 585 -23.84 -0.16 3.18
N ASN A 586 -24.94 -0.87 3.42
CA ASN A 586 -25.46 -1.90 2.51
C ASN A 586 -26.35 -1.32 1.40
N GLY A 587 -26.65 -0.01 1.43
CA GLY A 587 -27.57 0.65 0.52
C GLY A 587 -29.04 0.53 0.92
N ASP A 588 -29.34 0.01 2.12
CA ASP A 588 -30.71 -0.08 2.65
C ASP A 588 -31.15 1.25 3.25
N LEU A 589 -32.40 1.62 3.01
CA LEU A 589 -33.01 2.80 3.64
C LEU A 589 -33.07 2.64 5.16
N LEU A 590 -32.72 3.71 5.87
CA LEU A 590 -32.92 3.77 7.30
C LEU A 590 -34.41 3.84 7.67
N PRO A 591 -34.80 3.38 8.88
CA PRO A 591 -36.17 3.50 9.34
C PRO A 591 -36.66 4.95 9.27
N ARG A 592 -37.87 5.14 8.70
CA ARG A 592 -38.53 6.45 8.47
C ARG A 592 -37.97 7.30 7.33
N PHE A 593 -37.00 6.80 6.59
CA PHE A 593 -36.59 7.40 5.32
C PHE A 593 -37.31 6.70 4.14
N PRO A 594 -37.61 7.43 3.05
CA PRO A 594 -37.41 8.87 2.90
C PRO A 594 -38.37 9.72 3.76
N ILE A 595 -37.89 10.89 4.20
CA ILE A 595 -38.69 11.92 4.87
C ILE A 595 -39.32 12.81 3.81
N GLU A 596 -40.64 12.92 3.79
CA GLU A 596 -41.40 13.76 2.87
C GLU A 596 -41.67 15.16 3.44
N LEU A 597 -41.30 16.21 2.71
CA LEU A 597 -41.51 17.60 3.11
C LEU A 597 -42.77 18.24 2.51
N GLY A 598 -43.31 17.66 1.44
CA GLY A 598 -44.46 18.20 0.70
C GLY A 598 -44.15 19.44 -0.15
N GLU A 599 -42.89 19.88 -0.17
CA GLU A 599 -42.37 20.96 -1.01
C GLU A 599 -40.97 20.60 -1.53
N THR A 600 -40.62 21.08 -2.70
CA THR A 600 -39.33 20.80 -3.34
C THR A 600 -38.18 21.39 -2.54
N ILE A 601 -37.14 20.57 -2.28
CA ILE A 601 -35.89 21.00 -1.66
C ILE A 601 -35.14 21.90 -2.64
N SER A 602 -34.75 23.09 -2.20
CA SER A 602 -34.15 24.11 -3.07
C SER A 602 -32.63 24.28 -2.88
N ALA A 603 -32.06 23.68 -1.83
CA ALA A 603 -30.63 23.76 -1.52
C ALA A 603 -30.11 22.42 -0.94
N PRO A 604 -28.79 22.15 -1.04
CA PRO A 604 -28.19 20.98 -0.42
C PRO A 604 -28.48 20.95 1.10
N ILE A 605 -28.75 19.76 1.64
CA ILE A 605 -29.04 19.58 3.06
C ILE A 605 -27.78 19.73 3.92
N LEU A 606 -27.96 20.08 5.20
CA LEU A 606 -26.92 20.06 6.22
C LEU A 606 -27.36 19.14 7.37
N VAL A 607 -26.50 18.22 7.78
CA VAL A 607 -26.76 17.32 8.93
C VAL A 607 -25.82 17.70 10.07
N THR A 608 -26.37 18.08 11.23
CA THR A 608 -25.57 18.55 12.37
C THR A 608 -26.41 18.64 13.66
N ASP A 609 -25.77 18.58 14.83
CA ASP A 609 -26.42 18.76 16.14
C ASP A 609 -26.70 20.25 16.41
N VAL A 610 -27.80 20.75 15.84
CA VAL A 610 -28.23 22.15 15.95
C VAL A 610 -28.65 22.45 17.39
N LEU A 611 -29.33 21.52 18.05
CA LEU A 611 -29.80 21.70 19.43
C LEU A 611 -28.69 21.60 20.47
N ARG A 612 -27.54 21.00 20.11
CA ARG A 612 -26.40 20.68 20.97
C ARG A 612 -26.78 19.74 22.12
N ASN A 613 -27.53 18.70 21.81
CA ASN A 613 -27.96 17.68 22.76
C ASN A 613 -27.31 16.30 22.50
N GLY A 614 -26.40 16.21 21.52
CA GLY A 614 -25.75 14.96 21.10
C GLY A 614 -26.54 14.17 20.06
N VAL A 615 -27.66 14.69 19.55
CA VAL A 615 -28.47 14.08 18.49
C VAL A 615 -28.48 15.02 17.28
N PRO A 616 -28.18 14.53 16.06
CA PRO A 616 -28.18 15.38 14.88
C PRO A 616 -29.59 15.75 14.42
N GLU A 617 -29.70 16.93 13.82
CA GLU A 617 -30.84 17.42 13.06
C GLU A 617 -30.48 17.59 11.58
N ILE A 618 -31.50 17.65 10.72
CA ILE A 618 -31.37 17.91 9.29
C ILE A 618 -31.89 19.32 8.99
N VAL A 619 -31.00 20.19 8.51
CA VAL A 619 -31.33 21.54 8.04
C VAL A 619 -31.53 21.50 6.53
N THR A 620 -32.70 21.95 6.06
CA THR A 620 -33.06 21.93 4.63
C THR A 620 -33.89 23.17 4.27
N ALA A 621 -33.75 23.64 3.04
CA ALA A 621 -34.53 24.75 2.51
C ALA A 621 -35.45 24.29 1.38
N THR A 622 -36.61 24.94 1.25
CA THR A 622 -37.67 24.57 0.31
C THR A 622 -38.07 25.76 -0.58
N GLU A 623 -38.64 25.46 -1.74
CA GLU A 623 -39.07 26.47 -2.73
C GLU A 623 -40.13 27.46 -2.20
N ASP A 624 -40.87 27.08 -1.15
CA ASP A 624 -41.83 27.97 -0.47
C ASP A 624 -41.16 29.02 0.45
N ARG A 625 -39.84 29.18 0.36
CA ARG A 625 -39.00 30.15 1.08
C ARG A 625 -38.95 29.89 2.58
N LYS A 626 -38.90 28.61 2.94
CA LYS A 626 -38.71 28.18 4.33
C LYS A 626 -37.37 27.50 4.51
N LEU A 627 -36.81 27.70 5.70
CA LEU A 627 -35.69 26.96 6.24
C LEU A 627 -36.21 26.09 7.38
N HIS A 628 -36.00 24.79 7.27
CA HIS A 628 -36.44 23.76 8.19
C HIS A 628 -35.25 23.26 9.02
N VAL A 629 -35.52 22.84 10.26
CA VAL A 629 -34.59 22.08 11.09
C VAL A 629 -35.36 20.91 11.66
N LEU A 630 -35.10 19.73 11.11
CA LEU A 630 -35.88 18.51 11.31
C LEU A 630 -35.17 17.57 12.28
N ASP A 631 -35.93 16.96 13.17
CA ASP A 631 -35.43 15.86 13.99
C ASP A 631 -35.35 14.54 13.20
N ALA A 632 -34.86 13.47 13.83
CA ALA A 632 -34.78 12.13 13.24
C ALA A 632 -36.14 11.50 12.87
N ARG A 633 -37.26 12.17 13.15
CA ARG A 633 -38.62 11.75 12.77
C ARG A 633 -39.13 12.53 11.55
N GLY A 634 -38.36 13.51 11.06
CA GLY A 634 -38.77 14.41 9.99
C GLY A 634 -39.64 15.58 10.46
N GLU A 635 -39.76 15.80 11.77
CA GLU A 635 -40.57 16.89 12.32
C GLU A 635 -39.70 18.10 12.64
N ASN A 636 -40.21 19.31 12.39
CA ASN A 636 -39.48 20.52 12.74
C ASN A 636 -39.28 20.61 14.27
N VAL A 637 -38.05 20.89 14.70
CA VAL A 637 -37.75 21.16 16.10
C VAL A 637 -38.37 22.50 16.54
N ARG A 638 -38.53 22.68 17.86
CA ARG A 638 -39.21 23.87 18.40
C ARG A 638 -38.58 25.16 17.89
N GLY A 639 -39.41 26.00 17.29
CA GLY A 639 -39.00 27.30 16.73
C GLY A 639 -38.75 27.29 15.23
N TRP A 640 -38.87 26.13 14.57
CA TRP A 640 -38.73 25.97 13.13
C TRP A 640 -40.06 25.53 12.50
N PRO A 641 -40.31 25.81 11.20
CA PRO A 641 -39.40 26.43 10.23
C PRO A 641 -39.35 27.97 10.34
N GLN A 642 -38.39 28.59 9.64
CA GLN A 642 -38.24 30.04 9.52
C GLN A 642 -38.48 30.50 8.08
N ASN A 643 -39.10 31.68 7.90
CA ASN A 643 -39.34 32.25 6.57
C ASN A 643 -38.19 33.16 6.15
N THR A 644 -37.84 33.11 4.87
CA THR A 644 -36.93 34.06 4.22
C THR A 644 -37.67 34.97 3.23
N ASN A 645 -37.00 36.03 2.78
CA ASN A 645 -37.55 36.94 1.77
C ASN A 645 -37.64 36.29 0.38
N THR A 646 -36.77 35.33 0.10
CA THR A 646 -36.65 34.61 -1.19
C THR A 646 -36.12 33.19 -0.97
N VAL A 647 -36.10 32.37 -2.02
CA VAL A 647 -35.65 30.97 -1.98
C VAL A 647 -34.15 30.92 -1.62
N ILE A 648 -33.79 29.97 -0.75
CA ILE A 648 -32.39 29.66 -0.44
C ILE A 648 -31.92 28.61 -1.45
N THR A 649 -30.85 28.89 -2.18
CA THR A 649 -30.29 27.98 -3.20
C THR A 649 -28.90 27.46 -2.85
N SER A 650 -28.26 28.03 -1.83
CA SER A 650 -26.97 27.58 -1.31
C SER A 650 -27.12 26.86 0.03
N GLN A 651 -26.14 26.02 0.38
CA GLN A 651 -26.23 25.19 1.58
C GLN A 651 -26.27 26.08 2.84
N PRO A 652 -27.26 25.92 3.74
CA PRO A 652 -27.26 26.57 5.04
C PRO A 652 -26.07 26.12 5.89
N VAL A 653 -25.63 26.96 6.82
CA VAL A 653 -24.46 26.68 7.67
C VAL A 653 -24.80 26.82 9.15
N PHE A 654 -24.35 25.88 9.98
CA PHE A 654 -24.46 25.97 11.43
C PHE A 654 -23.08 26.19 12.06
N LYS A 655 -22.81 27.40 12.54
CA LYS A 655 -21.51 27.78 13.10
C LYS A 655 -21.65 28.78 14.23
N ILE A 656 -20.63 28.79 15.10
CA ILE A 656 -20.48 29.75 16.19
C ILE A 656 -19.89 31.06 15.68
N GLN A 657 -20.43 32.18 16.13
CA GLN A 657 -19.89 33.52 15.95
C GLN A 657 -20.13 34.28 17.25
N ASN A 658 -19.14 35.00 17.79
CA ASN A 658 -19.28 35.73 19.07
C ASN A 658 -19.88 34.85 20.19
N GLU A 659 -19.35 33.63 20.36
CA GLU A 659 -19.79 32.62 21.34
C GLU A 659 -21.23 32.08 21.17
N ILE A 660 -21.95 32.51 20.13
CA ILE A 660 -23.33 32.14 19.89
C ILE A 660 -23.43 31.26 18.64
N TRP A 661 -23.91 30.03 18.84
CA TRP A 661 -24.26 29.10 17.78
C TRP A 661 -25.48 29.57 17.02
N SER A 662 -25.35 29.67 15.69
CA SER A 662 -26.41 30.14 14.80
C SER A 662 -26.47 29.36 13.51
N VAL A 663 -27.68 29.31 12.95
CA VAL A 663 -27.95 28.85 11.59
C VAL A 663 -27.89 30.08 10.68
N TRP A 664 -27.09 30.00 9.63
CA TRP A 664 -26.78 31.05 8.67
C TRP A 664 -27.25 30.63 7.29
N ALA A 665 -27.89 31.52 6.55
CA ALA A 665 -28.30 31.25 5.18
C ALA A 665 -28.30 32.54 4.35
N TYR A 666 -27.88 32.42 3.09
CA TYR A 666 -28.09 33.47 2.11
C TYR A 666 -29.41 33.24 1.35
N SER A 667 -30.11 34.32 1.07
CA SER A 667 -31.27 34.31 0.19
C SER A 667 -31.25 35.60 -0.65
N GLU A 668 -30.92 35.48 -1.94
CA GLU A 668 -30.54 36.60 -2.82
C GLU A 668 -29.47 37.49 -2.17
N ASN A 669 -29.80 38.75 -1.87
CA ASN A 669 -28.92 39.78 -1.34
C ASN A 669 -28.95 39.88 0.19
N THR A 670 -29.54 38.89 0.86
CA THR A 670 -29.83 38.93 2.30
C THR A 670 -29.08 37.81 3.01
N LEU A 671 -28.35 38.17 4.07
CA LEU A 671 -27.80 37.23 5.05
C LEU A 671 -28.77 37.12 6.23
N HIS A 672 -29.34 35.93 6.41
CA HIS A 672 -30.14 35.61 7.58
C HIS A 672 -29.32 34.88 8.64
N SER A 673 -29.75 35.06 9.89
CA SER A 673 -29.18 34.34 11.02
C SER A 673 -30.21 34.10 12.10
N TRP A 674 -30.30 32.86 12.57
CA TRP A 674 -31.19 32.45 13.66
C TRP A 674 -30.40 31.76 14.77
N LEU A 675 -30.86 31.94 16.00
CA LEU A 675 -30.42 31.15 17.14
C LEU A 675 -30.94 29.71 16.99
N ARG A 676 -30.32 28.78 17.72
CA ARG A 676 -30.76 27.37 17.79
C ARG A 676 -32.27 27.21 18.09
N SER A 677 -32.85 28.15 18.83
CA SER A 677 -34.29 28.18 19.18
C SER A 677 -35.20 28.69 18.05
N GLY A 678 -34.68 29.00 16.87
CA GLY A 678 -35.40 29.63 15.76
C GLY A 678 -35.63 31.14 15.93
N ALA A 679 -35.22 31.74 17.05
CA ALA A 679 -35.33 33.18 17.22
C ALA A 679 -34.32 33.91 16.31
N VAL A 680 -34.73 35.02 15.71
CA VAL A 680 -33.83 35.85 14.89
C VAL A 680 -32.65 36.32 15.72
N ARG A 681 -31.43 36.16 15.20
CA ARG A 681 -30.21 36.63 15.87
C ARG A 681 -30.17 38.16 15.81
N GLY A 682 -29.84 38.80 16.93
CA GLY A 682 -29.73 40.25 17.00
C GLY A 682 -28.76 40.79 15.94
N GLY A 683 -29.19 41.83 15.22
CA GLY A 683 -28.44 42.40 14.11
C GLY A 683 -28.67 41.71 12.76
N PHE A 684 -29.55 40.73 12.64
CA PHE A 684 -29.91 40.08 11.36
C PHE A 684 -31.41 40.18 11.10
N PRO A 685 -31.86 40.13 9.83
CA PRO A 685 -31.06 39.96 8.60
C PRO A 685 -30.22 41.19 8.22
N GLN A 686 -29.17 40.97 7.42
CA GLN A 686 -28.32 42.00 6.83
C GLN A 686 -28.45 42.00 5.31
N PHE A 687 -28.42 43.18 4.69
CA PHE A 687 -28.65 43.35 3.26
C PHE A 687 -27.42 43.92 2.57
N VAL A 688 -27.12 43.39 1.39
CA VAL A 688 -26.12 43.94 0.46
C VAL A 688 -26.80 44.33 -0.86
N ASN A 689 -26.06 44.95 -1.77
CA ASN A 689 -26.61 45.48 -3.02
C ASN A 689 -26.62 44.47 -4.18
N THR A 690 -26.27 43.20 -3.92
CA THR A 690 -26.14 42.14 -4.93
C THR A 690 -26.55 40.80 -4.35
N ARG A 691 -26.85 39.82 -5.20
CA ARG A 691 -27.08 38.44 -4.72
C ARG A 691 -25.76 37.76 -4.34
N PHE A 692 -25.82 36.93 -3.30
CA PHE A 692 -24.73 36.01 -2.96
C PHE A 692 -24.70 34.82 -3.92
N THR A 693 -23.51 34.32 -4.22
CA THR A 693 -23.27 33.25 -5.19
C THR A 693 -22.71 31.97 -4.57
N ASP A 694 -22.40 31.99 -3.27
CA ASP A 694 -21.90 30.87 -2.49
C ASP A 694 -22.70 30.61 -1.21
N SER A 695 -22.22 29.67 -0.39
CA SER A 695 -22.76 29.40 0.94
C SER A 695 -22.04 30.27 1.99
N PRO A 696 -22.69 30.71 3.07
CA PRO A 696 -22.07 31.58 4.08
C PRO A 696 -20.82 30.95 4.71
N ILE A 697 -19.68 31.66 4.71
CA ILE A 697 -18.46 31.20 5.38
C ILE A 697 -18.26 31.96 6.69
N VAL A 698 -18.42 31.27 7.83
CA VAL A 698 -18.28 31.87 9.17
C VAL A 698 -16.87 31.65 9.71
N ARG A 699 -16.09 32.73 9.88
CA ARG A 699 -14.70 32.70 10.39
C ARG A 699 -14.37 33.96 11.18
N GLU A 700 -13.62 33.82 12.28
CA GLU A 700 -13.09 34.96 13.06
C GLU A 700 -14.13 36.05 13.37
N ASN A 701 -15.31 35.63 13.84
CA ASN A 701 -16.44 36.50 14.13
C ASN A 701 -17.07 37.23 12.93
N GLN A 702 -16.82 36.76 11.71
CA GLN A 702 -17.32 37.32 10.46
C GLN A 702 -18.06 36.27 9.63
N VAL A 703 -18.96 36.74 8.77
CA VAL A 703 -19.58 35.94 7.72
C VAL A 703 -19.13 36.49 6.38
N LEU A 704 -18.44 35.68 5.60
CA LEU A 704 -17.89 36.00 4.29
C LEU A 704 -18.77 35.40 3.19
N GLY A 705 -18.86 36.10 2.05
CA GLY A 705 -19.56 35.61 0.87
C GLY A 705 -19.16 36.34 -0.42
N SER A 706 -19.40 35.68 -1.54
CA SER A 706 -19.12 36.19 -2.89
C SER A 706 -20.37 36.84 -3.48
N GLY A 707 -20.19 37.98 -4.16
CA GLY A 707 -21.27 38.74 -4.78
C GLY A 707 -21.29 38.61 -6.31
N ALA A 708 -22.50 38.65 -6.89
CA ALA A 708 -22.69 38.72 -8.33
C ALA A 708 -22.21 40.04 -8.97
N ASP A 709 -21.84 41.03 -8.15
CA ASP A 709 -21.26 42.30 -8.59
C ASP A 709 -19.72 42.30 -8.63
N GLY A 710 -19.09 41.13 -8.46
CA GLY A 710 -17.64 41.00 -8.51
C GLY A 710 -16.91 41.35 -7.21
N ARG A 711 -17.64 41.44 -6.08
CA ARG A 711 -17.09 41.81 -4.76
C ARG A 711 -17.16 40.67 -3.76
N LEU A 712 -16.18 40.61 -2.87
CA LEU A 712 -16.21 39.79 -1.66
C LEU A 712 -16.76 40.62 -0.50
N TYR A 713 -17.71 40.06 0.23
CA TYR A 713 -18.38 40.71 1.34
C TYR A 713 -17.94 40.10 2.67
N SER A 714 -17.73 40.95 3.67
CA SER A 714 -17.49 40.59 5.06
C SER A 714 -18.53 41.27 5.94
N ILE A 715 -19.28 40.47 6.71
CA ILE A 715 -20.40 40.92 7.54
C ILE A 715 -20.21 40.45 8.98
N GLY A 716 -20.07 41.38 9.93
CA GLY A 716 -19.86 41.05 11.34
C GLY A 716 -19.52 42.26 12.20
N THR A 717 -19.09 42.03 13.44
CA THR A 717 -18.88 43.11 14.43
C THR A 717 -17.58 43.87 14.26
N GLU A 718 -16.62 43.29 13.55
CA GLU A 718 -15.30 43.89 13.24
C GLU A 718 -15.00 43.85 11.74
N PRO A 719 -14.17 44.73 11.17
CA PRO A 719 -13.70 44.56 9.80
C PRO A 719 -12.85 43.29 9.66
N TYR A 720 -13.17 42.40 8.71
CA TYR A 720 -12.24 41.33 8.32
C TYR A 720 -11.11 41.86 7.45
N PHE A 721 -11.48 42.60 6.39
CA PHE A 721 -10.54 43.24 5.48
C PHE A 721 -10.04 44.57 6.03
N SER A 722 -8.82 44.95 5.69
CA SER A 722 -8.26 46.27 5.98
C SER A 722 -9.05 47.37 5.26
N ALA A 723 -9.19 48.52 5.92
CA ALA A 723 -9.79 49.71 5.35
C ALA A 723 -9.01 50.27 4.14
N GLU A 724 -7.79 49.80 3.90
CA GLU A 724 -7.01 50.12 2.70
C GLU A 724 -7.58 49.45 1.44
N TYR A 725 -8.08 48.22 1.56
CA TYR A 725 -8.50 47.40 0.43
C TYR A 725 -10.02 47.25 0.30
N ALA A 726 -10.75 47.36 1.42
CA ALA A 726 -12.20 47.18 1.44
C ALA A 726 -12.96 48.48 1.75
N THR A 727 -14.10 48.65 1.08
CA THR A 727 -15.00 49.79 1.29
C THR A 727 -16.07 49.43 2.32
N PRO A 728 -16.28 50.25 3.38
CA PRO A 728 -17.41 50.07 4.28
C PRO A 728 -18.72 50.45 3.58
N ILE A 729 -19.70 49.56 3.61
CA ILE A 729 -21.05 49.74 3.02
C ILE A 729 -22.11 49.96 4.10
N GLY A 730 -21.90 49.41 5.30
CA GLY A 730 -22.74 49.63 6.47
C GLY A 730 -21.91 49.59 7.74
N THR A 731 -22.15 50.51 8.68
CA THR A 731 -21.30 50.71 9.87
C THR A 731 -22.10 50.91 11.16
N ASP A 732 -23.28 50.30 11.25
CA ASP A 732 -24.10 50.30 12.47
C ASP A 732 -23.59 49.25 13.47
N SER A 733 -24.47 48.52 14.16
CA SER A 733 -24.06 47.45 15.11
C SER A 733 -23.43 46.23 14.43
N ILE A 734 -23.59 46.09 13.12
CA ILE A 734 -22.94 45.11 12.26
C ILE A 734 -22.26 45.88 11.14
N SER A 735 -20.94 45.68 11.00
CA SER A 735 -20.14 46.24 9.92
C SER A 735 -20.24 45.36 8.67
N ILE A 736 -20.36 46.01 7.51
CA ILE A 736 -20.34 45.37 6.19
C ILE A 736 -19.22 46.01 5.38
N HIS A 737 -18.23 45.21 5.00
CA HIS A 737 -17.15 45.61 4.11
C HIS A 737 -17.24 44.86 2.78
N ALA A 738 -16.93 45.55 1.70
CA ALA A 738 -16.78 44.91 0.39
C ALA A 738 -15.39 45.16 -0.19
N LEU A 739 -14.74 44.07 -0.57
CA LEU A 739 -13.48 44.03 -1.29
C LEU A 739 -13.78 43.84 -2.79
N TYR A 740 -13.27 44.74 -3.63
CA TYR A 740 -13.42 44.63 -5.07
C TYR A 740 -12.44 43.63 -5.65
N ALA A 741 -12.93 42.68 -6.47
CA ALA A 741 -12.07 41.73 -7.19
C ALA A 741 -12.26 41.83 -8.72
N SER A 742 -13.50 41.93 -9.19
CA SER A 742 -13.83 41.94 -10.62
C SER A 742 -15.04 42.83 -10.92
N ASN A 743 -15.30 43.10 -12.20
CA ASN A 743 -16.57 43.68 -12.67
C ASN A 743 -17.63 42.62 -12.98
N ASP A 744 -17.22 41.35 -13.01
CA ASP A 744 -18.05 40.20 -13.33
C ASP A 744 -18.28 39.35 -12.07
N GLU A 745 -19.41 38.64 -12.04
CA GLU A 745 -19.83 37.76 -10.94
C GLU A 745 -18.69 36.90 -10.40
N LEU A 746 -18.52 36.89 -9.08
CA LEU A 746 -17.66 35.93 -8.41
C LEU A 746 -18.42 34.63 -8.19
N SER A 747 -17.77 33.51 -8.39
CA SER A 747 -18.37 32.21 -8.12
C SER A 747 -18.42 31.96 -6.61
N THR A 748 -17.35 31.42 -6.03
CA THR A 748 -17.35 30.95 -4.65
C THR A 748 -15.99 31.16 -4.02
N LEU A 749 -16.05 31.46 -2.73
CA LEU A 749 -14.92 31.72 -1.85
C LEU A 749 -14.44 30.40 -1.23
N SER A 750 -13.13 30.21 -1.16
CA SER A 750 -12.50 29.18 -0.34
C SER A 750 -11.37 29.79 0.49
N PHE A 751 -11.03 29.12 1.58
CA PHE A 751 -10.04 29.57 2.54
C PHE A 751 -8.90 28.54 2.61
N GLN A 752 -7.65 29.00 2.58
CA GLN A 752 -6.45 28.17 2.65
C GLN A 752 -5.49 28.70 3.72
N PRO A 753 -5.19 27.93 4.78
CA PRO A 753 -4.28 28.36 5.84
C PRO A 753 -2.80 28.21 5.46
N GLU A 754 -1.95 29.04 6.05
CA GLU A 754 -0.48 28.86 6.07
C GLU A 754 0.15 28.61 4.68
N VAL A 755 -0.36 29.30 3.65
CA VAL A 755 0.16 29.20 2.28
C VAL A 755 1.48 29.94 2.20
N LEU A 756 2.51 29.26 1.70
CA LEU A 756 3.82 29.86 1.43
C LEU A 756 3.70 30.70 0.15
N LEU A 757 4.01 31.98 0.27
CA LEU A 757 4.00 32.95 -0.83
C LEU A 757 5.37 33.62 -0.91
N GLN A 758 5.68 34.19 -2.07
CA GLN A 758 6.87 35.00 -2.27
C GLN A 758 6.50 36.45 -2.57
N ASP A 759 7.12 37.39 -1.86
CA ASP A 759 7.01 38.81 -2.14
C ASP A 759 8.39 39.48 -2.28
N SER A 760 8.42 40.82 -2.42
CA SER A 760 9.66 41.57 -2.58
C SER A 760 10.58 41.57 -1.35
N THR A 761 10.09 41.10 -0.20
CA THR A 761 10.79 41.02 1.08
C THR A 761 11.25 39.61 1.46
N GLY A 762 10.74 38.58 0.76
CA GLY A 762 11.15 37.18 0.93
C GLY A 762 9.98 36.22 0.86
N PHE A 763 10.09 35.11 1.58
CA PHE A 763 9.01 34.14 1.75
C PHE A 763 8.17 34.46 2.97
N ILE A 764 6.85 34.44 2.80
CA ILE A 764 5.87 34.66 3.87
C ILE A 764 4.89 33.49 3.91
N ARG A 765 4.45 33.10 5.12
CA ARG A 765 3.29 32.20 5.29
C ARG A 765 2.14 32.99 5.84
N GLU A 766 1.00 32.90 5.18
CA GLU A 766 -0.22 33.57 5.62
C GLU A 766 -1.48 32.83 5.19
N ASP A 767 -2.56 33.18 5.87
CA ASP A 767 -3.92 32.75 5.58
C ASP A 767 -4.45 33.49 4.34
N VAL A 768 -4.92 32.73 3.34
CA VAL A 768 -5.41 33.29 2.08
C VAL A 768 -6.84 32.87 1.74
N ILE A 769 -7.47 33.71 0.94
CA ILE A 769 -8.80 33.54 0.37
C ILE A 769 -8.66 33.36 -1.13
N THR A 770 -9.23 32.30 -1.68
CA THR A 770 -9.27 32.05 -3.12
C THR A 770 -10.67 32.28 -3.66
N THR A 771 -10.76 32.87 -4.84
CA THR A 771 -12.01 33.02 -5.58
C THR A 771 -11.74 33.11 -7.08
N GLN A 772 -12.77 32.95 -7.89
CA GLN A 772 -12.70 33.16 -9.33
C GLN A 772 -13.94 33.89 -9.84
N SER A 773 -13.75 34.71 -10.85
CA SER A 773 -14.81 35.41 -11.56
C SER A 773 -15.28 34.60 -12.77
N VAL A 774 -16.55 34.75 -13.15
CA VAL A 774 -17.14 34.10 -14.33
C VAL A 774 -16.40 34.41 -15.63
N ASN A 775 -15.68 35.52 -15.70
CA ASN A 775 -14.84 35.88 -16.85
C ASN A 775 -13.53 35.04 -16.96
N GLY A 776 -13.26 34.18 -15.99
CA GLY A 776 -12.09 33.31 -15.98
C GLY A 776 -10.89 33.83 -15.19
N SER A 777 -11.04 34.95 -14.48
CA SER A 777 -9.98 35.47 -13.60
C SER A 777 -9.99 34.73 -12.27
N VAL A 778 -8.81 34.27 -11.84
CA VAL A 778 -8.57 33.59 -10.56
C VAL A 778 -7.82 34.56 -9.65
N PHE A 779 -8.22 34.63 -8.38
CA PHE A 779 -7.66 35.56 -7.41
C PHE A 779 -7.33 34.84 -6.10
N VAL A 780 -6.20 35.21 -5.50
CA VAL A 780 -5.81 34.86 -4.14
C VAL A 780 -5.57 36.15 -3.37
N PHE A 781 -6.35 36.38 -2.32
CA PHE A 781 -6.21 37.52 -1.42
C PHE A 781 -5.69 37.06 -0.08
N ASN A 782 -4.88 37.89 0.58
CA ASN A 782 -4.58 37.67 2.00
C ASN A 782 -5.78 38.08 2.89
N LYS A 783 -5.65 37.88 4.20
CA LYS A 783 -6.67 38.28 5.18
C LYS A 783 -7.01 39.77 5.15
N ASP A 784 -6.05 40.65 4.89
CA ASP A 784 -6.28 42.09 4.81
C ASP A 784 -7.06 42.50 3.55
N GLY A 785 -7.16 41.63 2.55
CA GLY A 785 -7.76 41.91 1.24
C GLY A 785 -6.75 42.34 0.17
N GLN A 786 -5.45 42.25 0.45
CA GLN A 786 -4.40 42.50 -0.53
C GLN A 786 -4.33 41.34 -1.52
N LEU A 787 -4.30 41.64 -2.82
CA LEU A 787 -4.10 40.64 -3.87
C LEU A 787 -2.67 40.08 -3.81
N ARG A 788 -2.55 38.76 -3.74
CA ARG A 788 -1.28 38.02 -3.69
C ARG A 788 -0.96 37.30 -4.99
N PHE A 789 -1.98 36.74 -5.62
CA PHE A 789 -1.82 35.99 -6.86
C PHE A 789 -3.03 36.24 -7.74
N THR A 790 -2.79 36.37 -9.04
CA THR A 790 -3.86 36.39 -10.04
C THR A 790 -3.42 35.73 -11.33
N GLN A 791 -4.32 34.92 -11.88
CA GLN A 791 -4.14 34.29 -13.19
C GLN A 791 -5.43 34.35 -13.99
N SER A 792 -5.31 34.21 -15.30
CA SER A 792 -6.46 34.11 -16.20
C SER A 792 -6.51 32.73 -16.83
N LEU A 793 -7.70 32.12 -16.81
CA LEU A 793 -8.01 30.90 -17.56
C LEU A 793 -8.02 31.15 -19.08
N GLY A 794 -8.08 32.42 -19.51
CA GLY A 794 -8.22 32.81 -20.91
C GLY A 794 -9.59 32.50 -21.53
N GLN A 795 -10.52 32.01 -20.72
CA GLN A 795 -11.89 31.63 -21.06
C GLN A 795 -12.73 31.64 -19.77
N PRO A 796 -14.08 31.66 -19.84
CA PRO A 796 -14.92 31.72 -18.66
C PRO A 796 -14.65 30.60 -17.65
N SER A 797 -14.97 30.80 -16.38
CA SER A 797 -14.76 29.81 -15.31
C SER A 797 -15.94 28.84 -15.15
N SER A 798 -15.68 27.67 -14.58
CA SER A 798 -16.70 26.68 -14.22
C SER A 798 -17.06 26.77 -12.74
N SER A 799 -18.35 26.74 -12.41
CA SER A 799 -18.83 26.71 -11.02
C SER A 799 -18.62 25.37 -10.31
N SER A 800 -18.19 24.32 -11.03
CA SER A 800 -18.04 22.98 -10.45
C SER A 800 -16.75 22.77 -9.64
N LEU A 801 -15.78 23.67 -9.76
CA LEU A 801 -14.60 23.73 -8.90
C LEU A 801 -14.40 25.14 -8.36
N ASN A 802 -14.11 25.23 -7.07
CA ASN A 802 -13.67 26.45 -6.42
C ASN A 802 -12.14 26.43 -6.49
N PRO A 803 -11.45 27.54 -6.75
CA PRO A 803 -10.00 27.50 -6.76
C PRO A 803 -9.44 27.00 -5.42
N ILE A 804 -8.58 26.00 -5.46
CA ILE A 804 -7.95 25.41 -4.27
C ILE A 804 -6.43 25.54 -4.37
N ILE A 805 -5.75 25.49 -3.23
CA ILE A 805 -4.29 25.49 -3.17
C ILE A 805 -3.86 24.17 -2.55
N ILE A 806 -3.19 23.33 -3.33
CA ILE A 806 -2.77 21.99 -2.92
C ILE A 806 -1.49 21.63 -3.65
N ASP A 807 -0.63 20.86 -3.00
CA ASP A 807 0.52 20.25 -3.64
C ASP A 807 0.02 19.06 -4.48
N LEU A 808 -0.06 19.27 -5.80
CA LEU A 808 -0.74 18.38 -6.74
C LEU A 808 0.19 17.27 -7.25
N ASN A 809 1.47 17.58 -7.43
CA ASN A 809 2.50 16.70 -7.98
C ASN A 809 3.60 16.32 -6.96
N GLN A 810 3.46 16.75 -5.71
CA GLN A 810 4.29 16.34 -4.58
C GLN A 810 5.76 16.68 -4.73
N ASP A 811 6.00 17.90 -5.20
CA ASP A 811 7.33 18.51 -5.22
C ASP A 811 7.56 19.48 -4.06
N ASP A 812 6.67 19.44 -3.04
CA ASP A 812 6.61 20.36 -1.88
C ASP A 812 6.22 21.81 -2.23
N ASP A 813 6.04 22.14 -3.52
CA ASP A 813 5.46 23.38 -3.98
C ASP A 813 3.95 23.20 -4.19
N LYS A 814 3.15 24.22 -3.86
CA LYS A 814 1.68 24.12 -3.95
C LYS A 814 1.19 24.76 -5.24
N GLU A 815 0.13 24.21 -5.81
CA GLU A 815 -0.53 24.75 -7.00
C GLU A 815 -1.87 25.40 -6.67
N VAL A 816 -2.13 26.55 -7.28
CA VAL A 816 -3.49 27.08 -7.44
C VAL A 816 -4.17 26.32 -8.55
N ILE A 817 -5.16 25.50 -8.21
CA ILE A 817 -5.96 24.74 -9.18
C ILE A 817 -7.26 25.49 -9.44
N ALA A 818 -7.62 25.68 -10.71
CA ALA A 818 -8.88 26.27 -11.13
C ALA A 818 -9.45 25.58 -12.37
N LEU A 819 -10.76 25.69 -12.57
CA LEU A 819 -11.46 25.02 -13.66
C LEU A 819 -12.17 26.02 -14.55
N ALA A 820 -11.92 25.89 -15.85
CA ALA A 820 -12.60 26.67 -16.85
C ALA A 820 -13.93 26.06 -17.32
N GLU A 821 -14.76 26.89 -17.96
CA GLU A 821 -15.90 26.47 -18.75
C GLU A 821 -15.45 25.41 -19.78
N PHE A 822 -16.32 24.42 -20.04
CA PHE A 822 -16.02 23.16 -20.75
C PHE A 822 -15.10 22.18 -20.02
N GLY A 823 -14.72 22.46 -18.77
CA GLY A 823 -14.10 21.50 -17.88
C GLY A 823 -12.59 21.35 -18.06
N ARG A 824 -11.92 22.35 -18.61
CA ARG A 824 -10.44 22.34 -18.69
C ARG A 824 -9.84 22.75 -17.36
N LEU A 825 -9.02 21.87 -16.78
CA LEU A 825 -8.29 22.13 -15.54
C LEU A 825 -7.03 22.97 -15.81
N PHE A 826 -6.73 23.89 -14.90
CA PHE A 826 -5.53 24.70 -14.87
C PHE A 826 -4.90 24.60 -13.49
N ALA A 827 -3.58 24.50 -13.45
CA ALA A 827 -2.80 24.56 -12.23
C ALA A 827 -1.57 25.46 -12.47
N TRP A 828 -1.24 26.23 -11.46
CA TRP A 828 -0.06 27.10 -11.45
C TRP A 828 0.61 26.98 -10.09
N GLU A 829 1.92 26.78 -10.12
CA GLU A 829 2.74 26.77 -8.93
C GLU A 829 2.63 28.14 -8.23
N VAL A 830 2.43 28.16 -6.92
CA VAL A 830 2.17 29.36 -6.14
C VAL A 830 3.40 30.28 -6.09
N LEU A 831 4.61 29.72 -6.03
CA LEU A 831 5.84 30.49 -5.85
C LEU A 831 6.38 31.03 -7.19
N THR A 832 6.45 30.19 -8.22
CA THR A 832 7.00 30.60 -9.52
C THR A 832 5.96 31.16 -10.49
N GLU A 833 4.67 30.99 -10.19
CA GLU A 833 3.54 31.22 -11.11
C GLU A 833 3.62 30.41 -12.42
N LYS A 834 4.51 29.40 -12.48
CA LYS A 834 4.69 28.54 -13.65
C LYS A 834 3.44 27.67 -13.80
N ARG A 835 2.91 27.65 -15.02
CA ARG A 835 1.76 26.82 -15.36
C ARG A 835 2.19 25.35 -15.51
N LEU A 836 1.45 24.45 -14.86
CA LEU A 836 1.55 23.02 -15.09
C LEU A 836 0.70 22.64 -16.32
N PHE A 837 1.32 22.00 -17.31
CA PHE A 837 0.66 21.54 -18.53
C PHE A 837 0.37 20.03 -18.53
N ASN A 838 0.99 19.32 -17.60
CA ASN A 838 1.07 17.87 -17.53
C ASN A 838 -0.12 17.30 -16.73
N LEU A 839 -1.34 17.72 -17.05
CA LEU A 839 -2.57 17.29 -16.37
C LEU A 839 -3.54 16.59 -17.32
N PRO A 840 -4.48 15.77 -16.81
CA PRO A 840 -5.54 15.19 -17.63
C PRO A 840 -6.26 16.25 -18.48
N THR A 841 -6.36 15.98 -19.79
CA THR A 841 -6.93 16.92 -20.77
C THR A 841 -8.42 16.74 -21.01
N SER A 842 -9.03 15.75 -20.37
CA SER A 842 -10.47 15.48 -20.46
C SER A 842 -11.28 16.67 -19.92
N GLY A 843 -12.43 16.95 -20.54
CA GLY A 843 -13.38 17.92 -19.98
C GLY A 843 -13.98 17.37 -18.69
N MET A 844 -13.80 18.10 -17.59
CA MET A 844 -14.13 17.68 -16.23
C MET A 844 -15.29 18.49 -15.63
N LYS A 845 -16.10 17.84 -14.81
CA LYS A 845 -17.03 18.47 -13.86
C LYS A 845 -16.76 17.92 -12.46
N TYR A 846 -16.86 18.80 -11.47
CA TYR A 846 -16.67 18.47 -10.06
C TYR A 846 -15.36 17.73 -9.75
N PRO A 847 -14.20 18.24 -10.22
CA PRO A 847 -12.92 17.62 -9.87
C PRO A 847 -12.68 17.73 -8.36
N VAL A 848 -12.15 16.65 -7.79
CA VAL A 848 -11.63 16.59 -6.43
C VAL A 848 -10.23 16.02 -6.47
N VAL A 849 -9.35 16.59 -5.67
CA VAL A 849 -7.95 16.15 -5.53
C VAL A 849 -7.76 15.68 -4.09
N THR A 850 -7.36 14.43 -3.92
CA THR A 850 -7.12 13.80 -2.60
C THR A 850 -6.16 12.63 -2.75
N ASP A 851 -5.40 12.32 -1.72
CA ASP A 851 -4.72 11.02 -1.60
C ASP A 851 -5.80 9.98 -1.24
N LEU A 852 -6.25 9.20 -2.22
CA LEU A 852 -7.41 8.32 -2.08
C LEU A 852 -7.03 6.98 -1.43
N ASN A 853 -5.86 6.46 -1.79
CA ASN A 853 -5.39 5.14 -1.39
C ASN A 853 -4.32 5.18 -0.28
N SER A 854 -3.97 6.38 0.22
CA SER A 854 -2.92 6.59 1.22
C SER A 854 -1.55 6.08 0.80
N ASP A 855 -1.27 6.01 -0.52
CA ASP A 855 0.06 5.71 -1.04
C ASP A 855 0.98 6.93 -1.04
N GLY A 856 0.40 8.08 -0.65
CA GLY A 856 1.10 9.32 -0.55
C GLY A 856 1.28 10.00 -1.89
N LYS A 857 0.57 9.63 -2.97
CA LYS A 857 0.35 10.38 -4.23
C LYS A 857 -1.05 11.04 -4.23
N MET A 858 -1.30 11.96 -5.17
CA MET A 858 -2.60 12.64 -5.28
C MET A 858 -3.44 12.06 -6.41
N GLU A 859 -4.67 11.64 -6.09
CA GLU A 859 -5.69 11.28 -7.07
C GLU A 859 -6.56 12.48 -7.45
N LEU A 860 -6.69 12.70 -8.77
CA LEU A 860 -7.69 13.58 -9.35
C LEU A 860 -8.91 12.75 -9.77
N ILE A 861 -10.06 13.02 -9.15
CA ILE A 861 -11.32 12.35 -9.45
C ILE A 861 -12.28 13.37 -10.04
N ALA A 862 -12.84 13.09 -11.21
CA ALA A 862 -13.80 13.99 -11.83
C ALA A 862 -14.79 13.30 -12.76
N GLN A 863 -15.97 13.90 -12.91
CA GLN A 863 -16.89 13.50 -13.96
C GLN A 863 -16.35 13.96 -15.31
N THR A 864 -16.30 13.03 -16.27
CA THR A 864 -16.01 13.29 -17.68
C THR A 864 -17.19 12.89 -18.55
N ARG A 865 -17.06 13.10 -19.86
CA ARG A 865 -18.01 12.58 -20.85
C ARG A 865 -18.18 11.04 -20.77
N GLU A 866 -17.14 10.31 -20.39
CA GLU A 866 -17.20 8.84 -20.33
C GLU A 866 -17.67 8.29 -18.98
N GLY A 867 -17.91 9.16 -18.01
CA GLY A 867 -18.31 8.79 -16.65
C GLY A 867 -17.39 9.39 -15.58
N LEU A 868 -17.44 8.87 -14.36
CA LEU A 868 -16.55 9.27 -13.28
C LEU A 868 -15.19 8.61 -13.49
N ARG A 869 -14.11 9.40 -13.46
CA ARG A 869 -12.74 8.93 -13.68
C ARG A 869 -11.84 9.31 -12.52
N CYS A 870 -10.82 8.48 -12.30
CA CYS A 870 -9.77 8.73 -11.34
C CYS A 870 -8.40 8.60 -12.01
N TRP A 871 -7.53 9.59 -11.78
CA TRP A 871 -6.14 9.57 -12.20
C TRP A 871 -5.22 9.77 -11.02
N THR A 872 -4.13 9.04 -10.94
CA THR A 872 -3.00 9.37 -10.07
C THR A 872 -2.14 10.42 -10.78
N ILE A 873 -1.85 11.51 -10.10
CA ILE A 873 -0.91 12.54 -10.59
C ILE A 873 0.49 12.15 -10.12
N ASN A 874 1.41 11.98 -11.06
CA ASN A 874 2.79 11.63 -10.78
C ASN A 874 3.64 12.89 -10.61
N GLN A 875 4.72 12.77 -9.84
CA GLN A 875 5.73 13.81 -9.74
C GLN A 875 6.33 14.07 -11.13
N ALA A 876 6.38 15.34 -11.52
CA ALA A 876 6.99 15.72 -12.78
C ALA A 876 8.50 15.43 -12.71
N VAL A 877 8.99 14.53 -13.57
CA VAL A 877 10.43 14.36 -13.79
C VAL A 877 10.89 15.52 -14.68
N ASP A 878 11.61 16.48 -14.10
CA ASP A 878 12.23 17.61 -14.82
C ASP A 878 13.40 17.19 -15.73
#